data_AF-A0A945FL74-F1
#
_entry.id   AF-A0A945FL74-F1
#
_cell.length_a   1.000
_cell.length_b   1.000
_cell.length_c   1.000
_cell.angle_alpha   90.00
_cell.angle_beta   90.00
_cell.angle_gamma   90.00
#
_symmetry.space_group_name_H-M   'P 1'
#
loop_
_entity.id
_entity.type
_entity.pdbx_description
1 polymer ?
#
loop_
_entity_poly.entity_id
_entity_poly.type
_entity_poly.pdbx_seq_one_letter_code
_entity_poly.pdbx_strand_id
1 'polypeptide(L)'
;QQILLSGFYDAISVVPAVAPGAENATGIAALLHAARILKQNPPQYAVTFLATGSHFQGLAGINDFLFRHSRESEYFRELIPDDESLACQDNEAMVERQYCLACQAAKPSSECLQTLGPKIDFRLFVGLDFSSESDQVASFSHGTFNNASWRTDNYLNNLLAPYADKFDGYMAKVFPGEESRHVDAIAPPKRTWKNYMPIRLGFDSEAVTFVGKEGITLATPSTVRRVVDTPKDRVEFVNFGNLTRQIQTTVGALLKASEDPEFFRVSKLKLQDRGHSLDGRILWFDRNVDFALPRVPVPGALVVYQQPGPSGSSAGVRTMIIDKASVGPIYDIAQANDPANIDPVLFGARSNVELTGRFNFEIMRNRFSNQILAYEVDDDGRIASAPDLGSEGDKKFPTTQRYGWWENEMMEVLFKCAPLSVFEIIDSSYLSALDFMTVLNPNDTQPMEYSYSYVQNQSTKEGDVTRAAVAFSRLDHVTHKPEPLKILMSTGLFGVKYLLINAPQELLDNPVNIQDVDEDLLERARGAGYEPGVIFQPSYKAAKDMWVIDDVRMKQLAQYGIENNRLTLLHNSAREALLEARKHLDDHDYEGFISASRRAWGLEARGYPEVMSTANDTVRGIIFYFILLLPFCFFIERLFVGASSITWRLAWFAIFFVAFFIVLRFVHPAFKLSNSPYIIFLAFVIMALGGVAMVIVVSKFGEEVRKMKQASSGTYEADVGRLSATSAAIVLGISNLRKRPLRTALTGVTLTLLTFTTLSFTSVQTSLKFYKLPRDNDPSYQGSLIRDRSWRGMQESVLSYLHSGFEGRADIVPRAWYMSQVRGERAYVNFSRVTETTADMGPRETYVDFDVGITTGKDSFVNALLGLTPDEPKITGVDQFLMSGRWFEPGEEFVCILPNDLAELVGIFPEDAGKAKIEMQGQTFTVIGIVDSDAFNKFKDLDDEKLTPVDTVKEKDDLADAQDQDPRVVAAAPIETFTHLESTNVLIVPYDYVLDVGGVLA
;
A
#
# COMPACT_ATOMS: atom_id res chain seq x y z
N GLN A 1 -4.89 13.19 -42.41
CA GLN A 1 -4.88 13.22 -40.92
C GLN A 1 -6.27 12.83 -40.47
N GLN A 2 -6.36 11.96 -39.46
CA GLN A 2 -7.62 11.33 -39.03
C GLN A 2 -7.82 11.54 -37.53
N ILE A 3 -9.06 11.79 -37.13
CA ILE A 3 -9.49 11.90 -35.73
C ILE A 3 -10.17 10.58 -35.36
N LEU A 4 -9.76 9.98 -34.25
CA LEU A 4 -10.42 8.81 -33.66
C LEU A 4 -11.26 9.28 -32.47
N LEU A 5 -12.58 9.21 -32.59
CA LEU A 5 -13.52 9.56 -31.54
C LEU A 5 -13.97 8.26 -30.85
N SER A 6 -13.79 8.17 -29.52
CA SER A 6 -14.04 6.95 -28.76
C SER A 6 -15.01 7.17 -27.60
N GLY A 7 -15.84 6.18 -27.32
CA GLY A 7 -16.62 6.07 -26.10
C GLY A 7 -16.82 4.61 -25.73
N PHE A 8 -16.82 4.28 -24.44
CA PHE A 8 -17.02 2.91 -23.98
C PHE A 8 -18.50 2.58 -23.77
N TYR A 9 -18.87 1.31 -23.93
CA TYR A 9 -20.26 0.86 -23.80
C TYR A 9 -20.48 -0.19 -22.70
N ASP A 10 -19.42 -0.67 -22.05
CA ASP A 10 -19.55 -1.53 -20.87
C ASP A 10 -19.99 -0.72 -19.63
N ALA A 11 -20.41 -1.44 -18.60
CA ALA A 11 -20.87 -0.86 -17.34
C ALA A 11 -20.29 -1.65 -16.17
N ILE A 12 -20.17 -0.99 -15.02
CA ILE A 12 -19.65 -1.59 -13.79
C ILE A 12 -20.59 -1.37 -12.62
N SER A 13 -20.56 -2.32 -11.70
CA SER A 13 -21.28 -2.30 -10.43
C SER A 13 -20.56 -3.20 -9.44
N VAL A 14 -20.59 -2.83 -8.15
CA VAL A 14 -20.19 -3.72 -7.06
C VAL A 14 -20.95 -5.06 -7.05
N VAL A 15 -22.11 -5.14 -7.72
CA VAL A 15 -22.82 -6.39 -8.02
C VAL A 15 -22.83 -6.56 -9.55
N PRO A 16 -21.88 -7.28 -10.15
CA PRO A 16 -21.75 -7.37 -11.61
C PRO A 16 -23.01 -7.87 -12.33
N ALA A 17 -23.81 -8.72 -11.68
CA ALA A 17 -25.09 -9.20 -12.22
C ALA A 17 -26.16 -8.09 -12.33
N VAL A 18 -25.95 -6.94 -11.66
CA VAL A 18 -26.85 -5.78 -11.64
C VAL A 18 -26.03 -4.52 -11.91
N ALA A 19 -25.67 -4.32 -13.18
CA ALA A 19 -24.96 -3.14 -13.68
C ALA A 19 -25.81 -2.43 -14.76
N PRO A 20 -26.82 -1.61 -14.39
CA PRO A 20 -27.69 -0.97 -15.38
C PRO A 20 -26.96 0.09 -16.21
N GLY A 21 -25.97 0.78 -15.64
CA GLY A 21 -24.97 1.54 -16.41
C GLY A 21 -25.46 2.84 -17.05
N ALA A 22 -26.41 3.56 -16.46
CA ALA A 22 -27.02 4.73 -17.10
C ALA A 22 -26.07 5.94 -17.24
N GLU A 23 -25.34 6.29 -16.18
CA GLU A 23 -24.25 7.28 -16.20
C GLU A 23 -23.10 6.80 -17.08
N ASN A 24 -22.73 5.51 -16.99
CA ASN A 24 -21.67 4.92 -17.83
C ASN A 24 -22.01 5.02 -19.34
N ALA A 25 -23.29 4.95 -19.70
CA ALA A 25 -23.75 5.03 -21.09
C ALA A 25 -23.74 6.46 -21.68
N THR A 26 -23.48 7.49 -20.89
CA THR A 26 -23.53 8.89 -21.34
C THR A 26 -22.49 9.20 -22.44
N GLY A 27 -21.27 8.66 -22.31
CA GLY A 27 -20.19 8.82 -23.31
C GLY A 27 -20.53 8.17 -24.65
N ILE A 28 -21.03 6.92 -24.65
CA ILE A 28 -21.44 6.23 -25.89
C ILE A 28 -22.69 6.88 -26.51
N ALA A 29 -23.62 7.40 -25.71
CA ALA A 29 -24.75 8.17 -26.21
C ALA A 29 -24.26 9.43 -26.96
N ALA A 30 -23.29 10.15 -26.40
CA ALA A 30 -22.67 11.29 -27.07
C ALA A 30 -21.96 10.90 -28.37
N LEU A 31 -21.23 9.77 -28.37
CA LEU A 31 -20.56 9.24 -29.57
C LEU A 31 -21.55 9.00 -30.72
N LEU A 32 -22.67 8.32 -30.43
CA LEU A 32 -23.71 8.01 -31.41
C LEU A 32 -24.40 9.28 -31.94
N HIS A 33 -24.62 10.27 -31.07
CA HIS A 33 -25.15 11.57 -31.48
C HIS A 33 -24.15 12.34 -32.36
N ALA A 34 -22.87 12.36 -32.00
CA ALA A 34 -21.82 12.97 -32.81
C ALA A 34 -21.72 12.31 -34.19
N ALA A 35 -21.76 10.98 -34.26
CA ALA A 35 -21.76 10.23 -35.51
C ALA A 35 -22.94 10.60 -36.41
N ARG A 36 -24.14 10.73 -35.83
CA ARG A 36 -25.35 11.13 -36.57
C ARG A 36 -25.20 12.53 -37.18
N ILE A 37 -24.70 13.50 -36.42
CA ILE A 37 -24.58 14.90 -36.86
C ILE A 37 -23.42 15.09 -37.85
N LEU A 38 -22.27 14.46 -37.60
CA LEU A 38 -21.11 14.51 -38.50
C LEU A 38 -21.38 13.79 -39.83
N LYS A 39 -22.25 12.78 -39.85
CA LYS A 39 -22.71 12.18 -41.11
C LYS A 39 -23.57 13.13 -41.93
N GLN A 40 -24.39 13.95 -41.27
CA GLN A 40 -25.22 14.97 -41.93
C GLN A 40 -24.38 16.19 -42.37
N ASN A 41 -23.28 16.47 -41.66
CA ASN A 41 -22.35 17.56 -41.94
C ASN A 41 -20.93 17.00 -42.06
N PRO A 42 -20.57 16.42 -43.23
CA PRO A 42 -19.31 15.69 -43.38
C PRO A 42 -18.09 16.54 -43.03
N PRO A 43 -17.24 16.10 -42.07
CA PRO A 43 -16.05 16.84 -41.67
C PRO A 43 -14.98 16.85 -42.77
N GLN A 44 -14.12 17.87 -42.81
CA GLN A 44 -12.99 17.89 -43.77
C GLN A 44 -11.92 16.84 -43.43
N TYR A 45 -11.71 16.56 -42.15
CA TYR A 45 -10.85 15.48 -41.69
C TYR A 45 -11.63 14.17 -41.58
N ALA A 46 -10.99 13.05 -41.89
CA ALA A 46 -11.58 11.74 -41.66
C ALA A 46 -11.80 11.54 -40.16
N VAL A 47 -13.00 11.11 -39.77
CA VAL A 47 -13.37 10.79 -38.39
C VAL A 47 -13.76 9.32 -38.32
N THR A 48 -13.10 8.56 -37.44
CA THR A 48 -13.47 7.18 -37.10
C THR A 48 -14.11 7.15 -35.73
N PHE A 49 -15.21 6.40 -35.62
CA PHE A 49 -15.91 6.19 -34.38
C PHE A 49 -15.52 4.81 -33.82
N LEU A 50 -15.02 4.79 -32.59
CA LEU A 50 -14.62 3.58 -31.88
C LEU A 50 -15.52 3.41 -30.64
N ALA A 51 -16.11 2.23 -30.52
CA ALA A 51 -16.83 1.84 -29.31
C ALA A 51 -16.06 0.71 -28.63
N THR A 52 -15.47 1.00 -27.47
CA THR A 52 -14.67 0.03 -26.69
C THR A 52 -15.55 -0.69 -25.67
N GLY A 53 -15.31 -1.98 -25.48
CA GLY A 53 -15.82 -2.73 -24.33
C GLY A 53 -14.73 -2.86 -23.28
N SER A 54 -15.09 -3.34 -22.08
CA SER A 54 -14.13 -3.62 -21.00
C SER A 54 -13.27 -2.42 -20.58
N HIS A 55 -13.81 -1.19 -20.65
CA HIS A 55 -13.19 0.00 -20.08
C HIS A 55 -12.97 -0.18 -18.57
N PHE A 56 -13.98 -0.68 -17.86
CA PHE A 56 -13.90 -0.86 -16.41
C PHE A 56 -13.01 -2.03 -15.97
N GLN A 57 -12.58 -2.89 -16.90
CA GLN A 57 -11.63 -3.99 -16.66
C GLN A 57 -10.21 -3.57 -17.02
N GLY A 58 -9.71 -2.50 -16.37
CA GLY A 58 -8.35 -2.03 -16.56
C GLY A 58 -8.04 -1.48 -17.96
N LEU A 59 -9.03 -0.84 -18.60
CA LEU A 59 -8.92 -0.28 -19.95
C LEU A 59 -8.59 -1.35 -21.02
N ALA A 60 -9.01 -2.61 -20.81
CA ALA A 60 -8.61 -3.74 -21.66
C ALA A 60 -8.99 -3.52 -23.13
N GLY A 61 -10.19 -3.03 -23.44
CA GLY A 61 -10.63 -2.87 -24.83
C GLY A 61 -9.86 -1.81 -25.62
N ILE A 62 -9.48 -0.69 -25.00
CA ILE A 62 -8.65 0.31 -25.68
C ILE A 62 -7.21 -0.17 -25.82
N ASN A 63 -6.66 -0.88 -24.83
CA ASN A 63 -5.31 -1.46 -24.92
C ASN A 63 -5.21 -2.46 -26.07
N ASP A 64 -6.22 -3.33 -26.19
CA ASP A 64 -6.33 -4.31 -27.26
C ASP A 64 -6.46 -3.67 -28.65
N PHE A 65 -7.30 -2.64 -28.79
CA PHE A 65 -7.35 -1.84 -30.01
C PHE A 65 -5.98 -1.23 -30.38
N LEU A 66 -5.31 -0.61 -29.41
CA LEU A 66 -4.01 0.03 -29.64
C LEU A 66 -2.93 -0.98 -30.01
N PHE A 67 -2.93 -2.15 -29.37
CA PHE A 67 -2.00 -3.23 -29.66
C PHE A 67 -2.14 -3.70 -31.12
N ARG A 68 -3.37 -3.94 -31.59
CA ARG A 68 -3.64 -4.44 -32.93
C ARG A 68 -3.47 -3.41 -34.04
N HIS A 69 -3.67 -2.12 -33.76
CA HIS A 69 -3.81 -1.12 -34.83
C HIS A 69 -2.85 0.07 -34.75
N SER A 70 -2.27 0.41 -33.58
CA SER A 70 -1.74 1.76 -33.38
C SER A 70 -0.52 1.89 -32.45
N ARG A 71 0.26 0.82 -32.25
CA ARG A 71 1.59 0.91 -31.59
C ARG A 71 2.57 1.73 -32.43
N GLU A 72 3.42 2.53 -31.77
CA GLU A 72 4.37 3.44 -32.43
C GLU A 72 5.82 2.98 -32.37
N SER A 73 6.18 2.03 -31.49
CA SER A 73 7.53 1.48 -31.50
C SER A 73 7.80 0.78 -32.83
N GLU A 74 9.03 0.90 -33.36
CA GLU A 74 9.41 0.28 -34.63
C GLU A 74 9.11 -1.22 -34.63
N TYR A 75 9.44 -1.90 -33.53
CA TYR A 75 9.17 -3.32 -33.31
C TYR A 75 7.69 -3.70 -33.47
N PHE A 76 6.78 -3.05 -32.73
CA PHE A 76 5.35 -3.41 -32.80
C PHE A 76 4.69 -2.90 -34.07
N ARG A 77 5.19 -1.81 -34.63
CA ARG A 77 4.70 -1.27 -35.89
C ARG A 77 4.94 -2.24 -37.06
N GLU A 78 6.06 -2.96 -37.07
CA GLU A 78 6.36 -3.99 -38.08
C GLU A 78 5.47 -5.23 -37.97
N LEU A 79 4.88 -5.48 -36.78
CA LEU A 79 3.99 -6.61 -36.53
C LEU A 79 2.54 -6.36 -36.98
N ILE A 80 2.16 -5.09 -37.21
CA ILE A 80 0.81 -4.70 -37.61
C ILE A 80 0.70 -4.72 -39.14
N PRO A 81 -0.27 -5.44 -39.74
CA PRO A 81 -0.42 -5.50 -41.20
C PRO A 81 -0.76 -4.14 -41.84
N ASP A 82 -0.09 -3.82 -42.95
CA ASP A 82 -0.21 -2.52 -43.65
C ASP A 82 -1.42 -2.43 -44.62
N ASP A 83 -1.97 -3.53 -45.16
CA ASP A 83 -3.04 -3.48 -46.19
C ASP A 83 -3.91 -4.75 -46.29
N GLU A 84 -5.14 -4.60 -46.83
CA GLU A 84 -6.31 -5.52 -46.94
C GLU A 84 -6.10 -6.92 -47.58
N SER A 85 -4.88 -7.45 -47.68
CA SER A 85 -4.60 -8.77 -48.28
C SER A 85 -5.04 -9.99 -47.45
N LEU A 86 -5.66 -9.78 -46.29
CA LEU A 86 -6.27 -10.85 -45.47
C LEU A 86 -7.65 -11.31 -45.97
N ALA A 87 -8.12 -10.82 -47.12
CA ALA A 87 -9.16 -11.50 -47.89
C ALA A 87 -8.53 -12.63 -48.73
N CYS A 88 -8.34 -13.80 -48.10
CA CYS A 88 -8.05 -15.08 -48.73
C CYS A 88 -6.79 -15.18 -49.62
N GLN A 89 -5.68 -15.70 -49.08
CA GLN A 89 -4.89 -16.70 -49.80
C GLN A 89 -4.00 -17.53 -48.88
N ASP A 90 -4.09 -18.85 -49.08
CA ASP A 90 -3.33 -19.92 -48.45
C ASP A 90 -1.83 -19.60 -48.37
N ASN A 91 -1.30 -19.44 -47.16
CA ASN A 91 0.13 -19.63 -46.90
C ASN A 91 0.37 -20.00 -45.43
N GLU A 92 0.43 -21.31 -45.18
CA GLU A 92 0.65 -21.98 -43.88
C GLU A 92 2.06 -21.75 -43.27
N ALA A 93 2.88 -20.81 -43.75
CA ALA A 93 4.33 -20.87 -43.47
C ALA A 93 4.94 -19.80 -42.54
N MET A 94 4.23 -18.75 -42.10
CA MET A 94 4.86 -17.72 -41.25
C MET A 94 4.07 -17.17 -40.05
N VAL A 95 2.82 -17.59 -39.81
CA VAL A 95 1.99 -17.01 -38.72
C VAL A 95 1.86 -17.94 -37.49
N GLU A 96 2.46 -19.13 -37.54
CA GLU A 96 2.13 -20.22 -36.61
C GLU A 96 2.83 -20.20 -35.24
N ARG A 97 3.53 -19.12 -34.83
CA ARG A 97 4.38 -19.19 -33.62
C ARG A 97 4.14 -18.25 -32.46
N GLN A 98 3.28 -17.22 -32.55
CA GLN A 98 3.13 -16.32 -31.39
C GLN A 98 1.73 -15.69 -31.18
N TYR A 99 0.87 -15.60 -32.21
CA TYR A 99 -0.30 -14.73 -32.14
C TYR A 99 -1.68 -15.43 -32.07
N CYS A 100 -1.71 -16.77 -32.09
CA CYS A 100 -2.96 -17.55 -31.95
C CYS A 100 -3.39 -17.83 -30.50
N LEU A 101 -2.85 -17.10 -29.50
CA LEU A 101 -3.14 -17.35 -28.08
C LEU A 101 -4.52 -16.80 -27.63
N ALA A 102 -5.04 -15.76 -28.28
CA ALA A 102 -6.34 -15.16 -27.93
C ALA A 102 -7.57 -15.99 -28.36
N CYS A 103 -7.39 -17.02 -29.19
CA CYS A 103 -8.48 -17.68 -29.91
C CYS A 103 -8.91 -19.06 -29.38
N GLN A 104 -8.29 -19.58 -28.33
CA GLN A 104 -8.49 -20.99 -27.92
C GLN A 104 -9.67 -21.26 -26.97
N ALA A 105 -10.73 -20.44 -27.02
CA ALA A 105 -12.04 -20.86 -26.49
C ALA A 105 -12.86 -21.68 -27.52
N ALA A 106 -12.47 -21.71 -28.78
CA ALA A 106 -13.07 -22.54 -29.82
C ALA A 106 -11.98 -23.10 -30.74
N LYS A 107 -12.22 -24.27 -31.34
CA LYS A 107 -11.34 -24.94 -32.31
C LYS A 107 -10.65 -23.95 -33.26
N PRO A 108 -9.40 -24.19 -33.70
CA PRO A 108 -8.74 -23.34 -34.68
C PRO A 108 -9.48 -23.49 -36.03
N SER A 109 -10.52 -22.71 -36.25
CA SER A 109 -11.00 -22.42 -37.59
C SER A 109 -10.05 -21.39 -38.19
N SER A 110 -9.87 -21.45 -39.50
CA SER A 110 -9.20 -20.44 -40.33
C SER A 110 -9.78 -19.02 -40.18
N GLU A 111 -10.76 -18.79 -39.31
CA GLU A 111 -11.36 -17.48 -39.00
C GLU A 111 -10.54 -16.65 -38.02
N CYS A 112 -9.73 -17.22 -37.12
CA CYS A 112 -8.97 -16.42 -36.15
C CYS A 112 -7.78 -15.64 -36.74
N LEU A 113 -7.31 -16.06 -37.91
CA LEU A 113 -6.38 -15.27 -38.71
C LEU A 113 -7.08 -14.12 -39.46
N GLN A 114 -8.41 -14.13 -39.57
CA GLN A 114 -9.19 -13.12 -40.30
C GLN A 114 -9.44 -11.83 -39.49
N THR A 115 -9.03 -11.75 -38.21
CA THR A 115 -9.42 -10.66 -37.30
C THR A 115 -8.39 -9.54 -37.10
N LEU A 116 -7.16 -9.65 -37.63
CA LEU A 116 -6.24 -8.50 -37.69
C LEU A 116 -6.68 -7.60 -38.84
N GLY A 117 -7.63 -6.71 -38.57
CA GLY A 117 -8.01 -5.64 -39.49
C GLY A 117 -6.80 -4.76 -39.85
N PRO A 118 -6.84 -4.05 -40.99
CA PRO A 118 -5.73 -3.20 -41.41
C PRO A 118 -5.38 -2.18 -40.33
N LYS A 119 -4.13 -1.73 -40.33
CA LYS A 119 -3.65 -0.66 -39.48
C LYS A 119 -4.57 0.57 -39.53
N ILE A 120 -5.04 1.02 -38.37
CA ILE A 120 -5.81 2.26 -38.25
C ILE A 120 -4.87 3.36 -37.75
N ASP A 121 -4.38 4.18 -38.67
CA ASP A 121 -3.47 5.28 -38.34
C ASP A 121 -4.25 6.58 -38.10
N PHE A 122 -4.37 6.98 -36.83
CA PHE A 122 -4.98 8.24 -36.44
C PHE A 122 -3.94 9.24 -35.90
N ARG A 123 -4.26 10.54 -36.05
CA ARG A 123 -3.43 11.66 -35.62
C ARG A 123 -3.75 12.10 -34.19
N LEU A 124 -5.04 12.15 -33.84
CA LEU A 124 -5.55 12.54 -32.53
C LEU A 124 -6.67 11.59 -32.12
N PHE A 125 -6.59 11.09 -30.89
CA PHE A 125 -7.68 10.41 -30.20
C PHE A 125 -8.44 11.40 -29.32
N VAL A 126 -9.77 11.30 -29.34
CA VAL A 126 -10.67 12.05 -28.47
C VAL A 126 -11.59 11.03 -27.76
N GLY A 127 -11.36 10.82 -26.47
CA GLY A 127 -12.24 10.00 -25.63
C GLY A 127 -13.42 10.81 -25.11
N LEU A 128 -14.59 10.18 -24.97
CA LEU A 128 -15.80 10.77 -24.39
C LEU A 128 -16.14 10.05 -23.09
N ASP A 129 -16.08 10.75 -21.96
CA ASP A 129 -16.35 10.20 -20.62
C ASP A 129 -17.18 11.20 -19.79
N PHE A 130 -18.50 11.11 -19.92
CA PHE A 130 -19.42 12.08 -19.32
C PHE A 130 -20.08 11.55 -18.03
N SER A 131 -20.65 12.50 -17.29
CA SER A 131 -21.59 12.29 -16.20
C SER A 131 -22.68 13.35 -16.31
N SER A 132 -23.90 13.02 -15.90
CA SER A 132 -25.01 13.97 -15.93
C SER A 132 -25.01 14.97 -14.76
N GLU A 133 -24.09 14.84 -13.80
CA GLU A 133 -24.00 15.70 -12.61
C GLU A 133 -23.67 17.18 -12.92
N SER A 134 -23.05 17.48 -14.06
CA SER A 134 -22.76 18.85 -14.51
C SER A 134 -23.01 19.00 -16.00
N ASP A 135 -23.19 20.23 -16.47
CA ASP A 135 -23.48 20.54 -17.87
C ASP A 135 -22.26 21.03 -18.67
N GLN A 136 -21.10 21.09 -18.02
CA GLN A 136 -19.82 21.51 -18.60
C GLN A 136 -19.04 20.32 -19.20
N VAL A 137 -18.20 20.61 -20.18
CA VAL A 137 -17.25 19.66 -20.77
C VAL A 137 -15.83 20.18 -20.56
N ALA A 138 -14.91 19.35 -20.10
CA ALA A 138 -13.51 19.71 -19.95
C ALA A 138 -12.60 18.83 -20.80
N SER A 139 -11.56 19.45 -21.37
CA SER A 139 -10.48 18.73 -22.07
C SER A 139 -9.40 18.31 -21.07
N PHE A 140 -9.18 17.00 -20.94
CA PHE A 140 -8.13 16.42 -20.12
C PHE A 140 -7.05 15.74 -20.97
N SER A 141 -5.80 16.00 -20.60
CA SER A 141 -4.62 15.26 -21.07
C SER A 141 -4.19 14.17 -20.10
N HIS A 142 -4.64 14.26 -18.85
CA HIS A 142 -4.27 13.36 -17.75
C HIS A 142 -5.51 12.68 -17.18
N GLY A 143 -5.38 11.40 -16.86
CA GLY A 143 -6.24 10.71 -15.90
C GLY A 143 -5.41 10.22 -14.72
N THR A 144 -5.95 9.28 -13.96
CA THR A 144 -5.30 8.73 -12.75
C THR A 144 -5.05 7.23 -12.80
N PHE A 145 -5.44 6.54 -13.88
CA PHE A 145 -5.22 5.10 -14.05
C PHE A 145 -3.73 4.79 -14.23
N ASN A 146 -3.10 5.39 -15.23
CA ASN A 146 -1.65 5.29 -15.46
C ASN A 146 -0.86 6.31 -14.61
N ASN A 147 -1.53 7.21 -13.89
CA ASN A 147 -0.93 8.27 -13.08
C ASN A 147 -1.47 8.31 -11.65
N ALA A 148 -1.29 7.21 -10.92
CA ALA A 148 -1.75 7.05 -9.53
C ALA A 148 -1.28 8.15 -8.55
N SER A 149 -0.16 8.81 -8.85
CA SER A 149 0.46 9.85 -8.02
C SER A 149 0.05 11.29 -8.39
N TRP A 150 -0.95 11.47 -9.27
CA TRP A 150 -1.45 12.78 -9.68
C TRP A 150 -0.36 13.73 -10.19
N ARG A 151 0.67 13.20 -10.88
CA ARG A 151 1.78 14.02 -11.39
C ARG A 151 1.36 14.78 -12.63
N THR A 152 1.77 16.04 -12.73
CA THR A 152 1.59 16.83 -13.94
C THR A 152 2.76 16.57 -14.90
N ASP A 153 2.47 16.14 -16.12
CA ASP A 153 3.44 16.03 -17.20
C ASP A 153 3.38 17.29 -18.09
N ASN A 154 4.32 18.20 -17.85
CA ASN A 154 4.44 19.45 -18.61
C ASN A 154 4.75 19.20 -20.10
N TYR A 155 5.43 18.09 -20.44
CA TYR A 155 5.69 17.74 -21.84
C TYR A 155 4.38 17.44 -22.56
N LEU A 156 3.53 16.64 -21.92
CA LEU A 156 2.21 16.28 -22.43
C LEU A 156 1.29 17.50 -22.54
N ASN A 157 1.26 18.37 -21.52
CA ASN A 157 0.49 19.61 -21.55
C ASN A 157 0.93 20.54 -22.68
N ASN A 158 2.23 20.77 -22.85
CA ASN A 158 2.73 21.62 -23.94
C ASN A 158 2.39 21.08 -25.34
N LEU A 159 2.26 19.75 -25.46
CA LEU A 159 1.87 19.12 -26.71
C LEU A 159 0.36 19.23 -26.99
N LEU A 160 -0.48 19.03 -25.97
CA LEU A 160 -1.93 18.86 -26.13
C LEU A 160 -2.77 20.11 -25.81
N ALA A 161 -2.24 21.08 -25.05
CA ALA A 161 -2.94 22.32 -24.71
C ALA A 161 -3.51 23.09 -25.91
N PRO A 162 -2.84 23.15 -27.08
CA PRO A 162 -3.40 23.83 -28.25
C PRO A 162 -4.76 23.27 -28.71
N TYR A 163 -5.08 22.00 -28.44
CA TYR A 163 -6.40 21.44 -28.79
C TYR A 163 -7.49 21.99 -27.86
N ALA A 164 -7.20 22.09 -26.56
CA ALA A 164 -8.13 22.65 -25.58
C ALA A 164 -8.38 24.15 -25.81
N ASP A 165 -7.33 24.93 -26.05
CA ASP A 165 -7.41 26.37 -26.39
C ASP A 165 -8.27 26.62 -27.65
N LYS A 166 -8.16 25.74 -28.65
CA LYS A 166 -9.01 25.79 -29.83
C LYS A 166 -10.47 25.47 -29.53
N PHE A 167 -10.74 24.46 -28.71
CA PHE A 167 -12.10 24.14 -28.29
C PHE A 167 -12.73 25.29 -27.51
N ASP A 168 -12.00 25.97 -26.62
CA ASP A 168 -12.45 27.21 -25.98
C ASP A 168 -12.80 28.27 -27.03
N GLY A 169 -11.89 28.54 -27.96
CA GLY A 169 -12.10 29.51 -29.04
C GLY A 169 -13.26 29.15 -29.98
N TYR A 170 -13.55 27.87 -30.18
CA TYR A 170 -14.71 27.41 -30.95
C TYR A 170 -16.00 27.61 -30.15
N MET A 171 -16.03 27.25 -28.87
CA MET A 171 -17.22 27.37 -28.03
C MET A 171 -17.63 28.82 -27.82
N ALA A 172 -16.66 29.73 -27.63
CA ALA A 172 -16.92 31.16 -27.58
C ALA A 172 -17.59 31.70 -28.88
N LYS A 173 -17.31 31.08 -30.03
CA LYS A 173 -17.92 31.46 -31.33
C LYS A 173 -19.27 30.81 -31.57
N VAL A 174 -19.43 29.54 -31.19
CA VAL A 174 -20.66 28.76 -31.42
C VAL A 174 -21.74 29.14 -30.43
N PHE A 175 -21.37 29.40 -29.18
CA PHE A 175 -22.27 29.79 -28.09
C PHE A 175 -21.80 31.09 -27.42
N PRO A 176 -21.94 32.26 -28.10
CA PRO A 176 -21.53 33.54 -27.52
C PRO A 176 -22.26 33.83 -26.21
N GLY A 177 -21.53 34.21 -25.17
CA GLY A 177 -22.09 34.46 -23.83
C GLY A 177 -22.24 33.21 -22.96
N GLU A 178 -21.91 32.02 -23.46
CA GLU A 178 -21.87 30.76 -22.70
C GLU A 178 -20.44 30.20 -22.60
N GLU A 179 -19.49 31.08 -22.27
CA GLU A 179 -18.05 30.77 -22.24
C GLU A 179 -17.70 29.66 -21.24
N SER A 180 -18.57 29.38 -20.25
CA SER A 180 -18.39 28.30 -19.27
C SER A 180 -18.70 26.89 -19.79
N ARG A 181 -19.14 26.72 -21.04
CA ARG A 181 -19.49 25.40 -21.60
C ARG A 181 -18.30 24.44 -21.71
N HIS A 182 -17.13 24.97 -22.09
CA HIS A 182 -15.90 24.20 -22.19
C HIS A 182 -14.87 24.72 -21.19
N VAL A 183 -14.09 23.81 -20.62
CA VAL A 183 -13.04 24.12 -19.66
C VAL A 183 -11.72 23.49 -20.15
N ASP A 184 -10.69 24.31 -20.33
CA ASP A 184 -9.34 23.81 -20.51
C ASP A 184 -8.77 23.29 -19.18
N ALA A 185 -8.82 21.96 -19.01
CA ALA A 185 -8.16 21.27 -17.91
C ALA A 185 -6.75 20.77 -18.30
N ILE A 186 -6.24 21.02 -19.52
CA ILE A 186 -4.87 20.68 -19.93
C ILE A 186 -3.89 21.75 -19.44
N ALA A 187 -4.17 23.02 -19.75
CA ALA A 187 -3.34 24.16 -19.35
C ALA A 187 -4.15 25.29 -18.68
N PRO A 188 -4.87 25.00 -17.59
CA PRO A 188 -5.67 26.01 -16.90
C PRO A 188 -4.82 27.18 -16.39
N PRO A 189 -5.25 28.44 -16.56
CA PRO A 189 -4.40 29.62 -16.34
C PRO A 189 -4.02 29.88 -14.87
N LYS A 190 -4.86 29.47 -13.91
CA LYS A 190 -4.68 29.73 -12.46
C LYS A 190 -4.81 28.48 -11.58
N ARG A 191 -4.99 27.32 -12.20
CA ARG A 191 -5.37 26.07 -11.53
C ARG A 191 -4.54 24.93 -12.09
N THR A 192 -4.74 23.72 -11.57
CA THR A 192 -4.24 22.49 -12.18
C THR A 192 -5.40 21.63 -12.62
N TRP A 193 -5.15 20.69 -13.53
CA TRP A 193 -6.15 19.72 -14.02
C TRP A 193 -6.86 18.95 -12.88
N LYS A 194 -6.14 18.73 -11.78
CA LYS A 194 -6.59 18.02 -10.58
C LYS A 194 -7.77 18.69 -9.90
N ASN A 195 -7.85 20.02 -9.98
CA ASN A 195 -8.95 20.79 -9.38
C ASN A 195 -10.30 20.51 -10.06
N TYR A 196 -10.28 20.00 -11.29
CA TYR A 196 -11.48 19.60 -12.03
C TYR A 196 -11.77 18.10 -11.92
N MET A 197 -11.00 17.37 -11.10
CA MET A 197 -11.10 15.92 -10.93
C MET A 197 -11.14 15.59 -9.42
N PRO A 198 -12.31 15.75 -8.75
CA PRO A 198 -12.45 15.52 -7.30
C PRO A 198 -12.13 14.08 -6.89
N ILE A 199 -12.52 13.12 -7.75
CA ILE A 199 -12.28 11.69 -7.57
C ILE A 199 -11.31 11.17 -8.64
N ARG A 200 -10.71 10.00 -8.41
CA ARG A 200 -9.85 9.35 -9.40
C ARG A 200 -10.67 8.92 -10.62
N LEU A 201 -10.35 9.44 -11.81
CA LEU A 201 -10.92 8.99 -13.08
C LEU A 201 -9.87 8.23 -13.90
N GLY A 202 -10.26 7.13 -14.54
CA GLY A 202 -9.43 6.40 -15.51
C GLY A 202 -9.90 6.69 -16.93
N PHE A 203 -9.01 7.19 -17.79
CA PHE A 203 -9.39 7.58 -19.15
C PHE A 203 -8.72 6.71 -20.22
N ASP A 204 -9.45 6.40 -21.29
CA ASP A 204 -8.91 5.69 -22.47
C ASP A 204 -7.71 6.44 -23.09
N SER A 205 -7.72 7.78 -23.05
CA SER A 205 -6.60 8.60 -23.57
C SER A 205 -5.28 8.36 -22.82
N GLU A 206 -5.33 7.84 -21.58
CA GLU A 206 -4.12 7.45 -20.85
C GLU A 206 -3.40 6.29 -21.52
N ALA A 207 -4.11 5.31 -22.09
CA ALA A 207 -3.51 4.22 -22.84
C ALA A 207 -2.93 4.71 -24.17
N VAL A 208 -3.65 5.61 -24.86
CA VAL A 208 -3.25 6.19 -26.15
C VAL A 208 -1.95 7.00 -26.03
N THR A 209 -1.89 7.89 -25.05
CA THR A 209 -0.69 8.70 -24.77
C THR A 209 0.48 7.84 -24.30
N PHE A 210 0.19 6.74 -23.60
CA PHE A 210 1.19 5.79 -23.15
C PHE A 210 1.88 5.03 -24.29
N VAL A 211 1.17 4.71 -25.39
CA VAL A 211 1.75 4.08 -26.59
C VAL A 211 2.30 5.09 -27.61
N GLY A 212 2.47 6.35 -27.23
CA GLY A 212 3.14 7.35 -28.07
C GLY A 212 2.22 8.12 -29.04
N LYS A 213 0.90 7.95 -28.95
CA LYS A 213 -0.08 8.66 -29.78
C LYS A 213 -0.64 9.89 -29.04
N GLU A 214 -1.10 10.90 -29.77
CA GLU A 214 -1.78 12.05 -29.16
C GLU A 214 -3.22 11.67 -28.80
N GLY A 215 -3.59 11.85 -27.53
CA GLY A 215 -4.93 11.57 -27.03
C GLY A 215 -5.36 12.56 -25.96
N ILE A 216 -6.59 13.05 -26.09
CA ILE A 216 -7.28 13.86 -25.08
C ILE A 216 -8.61 13.19 -24.73
N THR A 217 -9.14 13.47 -23.54
CA THR A 217 -10.49 13.06 -23.14
C THR A 217 -11.35 14.29 -22.90
N LEU A 218 -12.54 14.32 -23.50
CA LEU A 218 -13.60 15.25 -23.16
C LEU A 218 -14.44 14.60 -22.06
N ALA A 219 -14.35 15.14 -20.84
CA ALA A 219 -15.04 14.60 -19.69
C ALA A 219 -15.76 15.69 -18.89
N THR A 220 -16.77 15.29 -18.13
CA THR A 220 -17.48 16.20 -17.22
C THR A 220 -16.54 16.58 -16.06
N PRO A 221 -16.22 17.87 -15.85
CA PRO A 221 -15.36 18.30 -14.76
C PRO A 221 -16.11 18.40 -13.43
N SER A 222 -15.37 18.38 -12.32
CA SER A 222 -15.86 18.71 -10.98
C SER A 222 -17.06 17.88 -10.52
N THR A 223 -17.10 16.59 -10.84
CA THR A 223 -18.15 15.63 -10.47
C THR A 223 -17.58 14.54 -9.57
N VAL A 224 -18.40 14.02 -8.65
CA VAL A 224 -18.05 12.93 -7.72
C VAL A 224 -18.62 11.58 -8.14
N ARG A 225 -19.42 11.53 -9.21
CA ARG A 225 -19.96 10.31 -9.85
C ARG A 225 -20.59 9.33 -8.86
N ARG A 226 -21.43 9.82 -7.95
CA ARG A 226 -21.85 9.09 -6.74
C ARG A 226 -22.60 7.77 -7.04
N VAL A 227 -23.29 7.70 -8.18
CA VAL A 227 -24.05 6.49 -8.57
C VAL A 227 -23.26 5.49 -9.40
N VAL A 228 -22.09 5.88 -9.94
CA VAL A 228 -21.23 5.00 -10.74
C VAL A 228 -20.65 3.88 -9.88
N ASP A 229 -20.46 2.69 -10.46
CA ASP A 229 -20.04 1.47 -9.74
C ASP A 229 -21.06 0.99 -8.68
N THR A 230 -22.33 1.37 -8.81
CA THR A 230 -23.39 0.92 -7.92
C THR A 230 -24.62 0.37 -8.67
N PRO A 231 -25.43 -0.50 -8.04
CA PRO A 231 -26.73 -0.92 -8.59
C PRO A 231 -27.77 0.21 -8.73
N LYS A 232 -27.45 1.44 -8.24
CA LYS A 232 -28.28 2.63 -8.38
C LYS A 232 -28.01 3.41 -9.66
N ASP A 233 -27.01 3.03 -10.46
CA ASP A 233 -26.73 3.65 -11.75
C ASP A 233 -27.87 3.36 -12.77
N ARG A 234 -28.95 4.14 -12.67
CA ARG A 234 -30.22 3.94 -13.38
C ARG A 234 -30.66 5.22 -14.05
N VAL A 235 -31.47 5.05 -15.10
CA VAL A 235 -31.91 6.14 -15.98
C VAL A 235 -32.66 7.24 -15.22
N GLU A 236 -33.39 6.91 -14.15
CA GLU A 236 -34.09 7.91 -13.32
C GLU A 236 -33.17 8.93 -12.61
N PHE A 237 -31.89 8.62 -12.44
CA PHE A 237 -30.91 9.52 -11.82
C PHE A 237 -30.14 10.37 -12.84
N VAL A 238 -30.33 10.12 -14.14
CA VAL A 238 -29.64 10.86 -15.20
C VAL A 238 -30.31 12.21 -15.44
N ASN A 239 -29.56 13.30 -15.27
CA ASN A 239 -29.99 14.62 -15.70
C ASN A 239 -29.76 14.80 -17.22
N PHE A 240 -30.81 14.51 -17.99
CA PHE A 240 -30.78 14.65 -19.45
C PHE A 240 -30.54 16.08 -19.94
N GLY A 241 -30.89 17.10 -19.16
CA GLY A 241 -30.65 18.51 -19.53
C GLY A 241 -29.15 18.81 -19.60
N ASN A 242 -28.45 18.45 -18.53
CA ASN A 242 -26.99 18.58 -18.43
C ASN A 242 -26.29 17.79 -19.54
N LEU A 243 -26.66 16.51 -19.70
CA LEU A 243 -26.09 15.64 -20.75
C LEU A 243 -26.32 16.20 -22.15
N THR A 244 -27.52 16.73 -22.43
CA THR A 244 -27.83 17.33 -23.73
C THR A 244 -26.94 18.53 -24.01
N ARG A 245 -26.71 19.39 -23.02
CA ARG A 245 -25.82 20.56 -23.15
C ARG A 245 -24.38 20.12 -23.43
N GLN A 246 -23.89 19.11 -22.73
CA GLN A 246 -22.56 18.53 -22.98
C GLN A 246 -22.43 17.97 -24.40
N ILE A 247 -23.39 17.17 -24.86
CA ILE A 247 -23.39 16.61 -26.23
C ILE A 247 -23.37 17.73 -27.26
N GLN A 248 -24.15 18.80 -27.09
CA GLN A 248 -24.15 19.94 -28.00
C GLN A 248 -22.78 20.64 -28.04
N THR A 249 -22.15 20.84 -26.88
CA THR A 249 -20.81 21.43 -26.75
C THR A 249 -19.78 20.58 -27.50
N THR A 250 -19.74 19.27 -27.23
CA THR A 250 -18.81 18.34 -27.89
C THR A 250 -19.02 18.27 -29.40
N VAL A 251 -20.26 18.14 -29.86
CA VAL A 251 -20.57 18.09 -31.30
C VAL A 251 -20.23 19.40 -31.99
N GLY A 252 -20.53 20.54 -31.35
CA GLY A 252 -20.14 21.86 -31.85
C GLY A 252 -18.62 22.00 -31.97
N ALA A 253 -17.87 21.53 -30.98
CA ALA A 253 -16.42 21.55 -30.98
C ALA A 253 -15.83 20.70 -32.11
N LEU A 254 -16.36 19.50 -32.31
CA LEU A 254 -15.93 18.59 -33.38
C LEU A 254 -16.27 19.13 -34.78
N LEU A 255 -17.44 19.74 -34.96
CA LEU A 255 -17.81 20.39 -36.22
C LEU A 255 -16.86 21.55 -36.54
N LYS A 256 -16.55 22.41 -35.56
CA LYS A 256 -15.61 23.51 -35.77
C LYS A 256 -14.17 23.07 -35.95
N ALA A 257 -13.73 22.03 -35.24
CA ALA A 257 -12.44 21.40 -35.49
C ALA A 257 -12.33 20.86 -36.92
N SER A 258 -13.43 20.35 -37.48
CA SER A 258 -13.46 19.87 -38.86
C SER A 258 -13.45 20.96 -39.92
N GLU A 259 -13.77 22.21 -39.56
CA GLU A 259 -13.73 23.38 -40.43
C GLU A 259 -12.38 24.11 -40.34
N ASP A 260 -11.61 23.92 -39.26
CA ASP A 260 -10.34 24.60 -39.03
C ASP A 260 -9.19 23.89 -39.77
N PRO A 261 -8.65 24.46 -40.87
CA PRO A 261 -7.55 23.84 -41.61
C PRO A 261 -6.24 23.80 -40.80
N GLU A 262 -6.14 24.63 -39.76
CA GLU A 262 -4.98 24.68 -38.87
C GLU A 262 -5.18 23.78 -37.64
N PHE A 263 -6.29 23.03 -37.52
CA PHE A 263 -6.67 22.24 -36.34
C PHE A 263 -5.47 21.44 -35.80
N PHE A 264 -4.84 20.65 -36.66
CA PHE A 264 -3.61 19.93 -36.37
C PHE A 264 -2.37 20.81 -36.55
N ARG A 265 -1.71 21.16 -35.45
CA ARG A 265 -0.41 21.86 -35.52
C ARG A 265 0.74 20.87 -35.72
N VAL A 266 1.79 21.34 -36.41
CA VAL A 266 3.09 20.64 -36.46
C VAL A 266 3.86 20.96 -35.17
N SER A 267 3.88 20.02 -34.22
CA SER A 267 4.75 20.07 -33.05
C SER A 267 6.08 19.38 -33.34
N LYS A 268 7.18 19.87 -32.74
CA LYS A 268 8.47 19.15 -32.72
C LYS A 268 8.52 18.08 -31.63
N LEU A 269 7.61 18.16 -30.66
CA LEU A 269 7.47 17.19 -29.59
C LEU A 269 6.82 15.92 -30.15
N LYS A 270 7.34 14.75 -29.78
CA LYS A 270 6.83 13.43 -30.13
C LYS A 270 6.77 12.57 -28.88
N LEU A 271 5.60 12.00 -28.62
CA LEU A 271 5.45 11.03 -27.55
C LEU A 271 6.18 9.73 -27.94
N GLN A 272 6.63 9.00 -26.94
CA GLN A 272 7.31 7.72 -27.11
C GLN A 272 6.35 6.60 -26.71
N ASP A 273 6.37 5.51 -27.46
CA ASP A 273 5.69 4.28 -27.07
C ASP A 273 6.41 3.67 -25.86
N ARG A 274 5.71 3.60 -24.73
CA ARG A 274 6.18 3.00 -23.48
C ARG A 274 5.50 1.67 -23.15
N GLY A 275 4.67 1.15 -24.05
CA GLY A 275 4.00 -0.13 -23.88
C GLY A 275 4.96 -1.30 -24.05
N HIS A 276 4.76 -2.36 -23.28
CA HIS A 276 5.47 -3.63 -23.46
C HIS A 276 4.46 -4.77 -23.40
N SER A 277 4.77 -5.88 -24.05
CA SER A 277 3.98 -7.10 -23.93
C SER A 277 4.65 -8.06 -22.95
N LEU A 278 3.83 -8.81 -22.21
CA LEU A 278 4.30 -9.87 -21.33
C LEU A 278 3.55 -11.15 -21.66
N ASP A 279 4.31 -12.14 -22.09
CA ASP A 279 3.86 -13.51 -22.20
C ASP A 279 4.31 -14.29 -20.96
N GLY A 280 3.61 -15.36 -20.64
CA GLY A 280 4.12 -16.28 -19.65
C GLY A 280 3.45 -17.63 -19.63
N ARG A 281 3.97 -18.49 -18.76
CA ARG A 281 3.48 -19.84 -18.50
C ARG A 281 3.24 -20.05 -17.02
N ILE A 282 2.09 -20.61 -16.68
CA ILE A 282 1.71 -21.01 -15.34
C ILE A 282 1.88 -22.52 -15.22
N LEU A 283 2.74 -22.96 -14.32
CA LEU A 283 3.11 -24.37 -14.18
C LEU A 283 3.00 -24.84 -12.73
N TRP A 284 2.71 -26.13 -12.53
CA TRP A 284 3.01 -26.82 -11.28
C TRP A 284 4.42 -27.42 -11.32
N PHE A 285 5.02 -27.55 -10.14
CA PHE A 285 6.25 -28.33 -9.96
C PHE A 285 5.90 -29.75 -9.51
N ASP A 286 5.83 -30.67 -10.48
CA ASP A 286 5.73 -32.11 -10.20
C ASP A 286 7.07 -32.83 -10.41
N ARG A 287 7.70 -33.25 -9.31
CA ARG A 287 8.99 -33.96 -9.32
C ARG A 287 8.93 -35.34 -9.96
N ASN A 288 7.74 -35.92 -10.14
CA ASN A 288 7.58 -37.19 -10.84
C ASN A 288 7.69 -37.03 -12.36
N VAL A 289 7.39 -35.83 -12.88
CA VAL A 289 7.49 -35.51 -14.31
C VAL A 289 8.90 -35.05 -14.66
N ASP A 290 9.45 -34.09 -13.90
CA ASP A 290 10.83 -33.63 -14.03
C ASP A 290 11.34 -33.19 -12.66
N PHE A 291 12.47 -33.75 -12.24
CA PHE A 291 13.04 -33.51 -10.91
C PHE A 291 13.64 -32.10 -10.76
N ALA A 292 14.03 -31.45 -11.87
CA ALA A 292 14.82 -30.23 -11.86
C ALA A 292 14.06 -28.99 -12.32
N LEU A 293 13.09 -29.13 -13.23
CA LEU A 293 12.34 -28.01 -13.80
C LEU A 293 10.82 -28.24 -13.76
N PRO A 294 10.01 -27.21 -13.47
CA PRO A 294 8.56 -27.30 -13.58
C PRO A 294 8.16 -27.46 -15.06
N ARG A 295 7.23 -28.39 -15.34
CA ARG A 295 6.79 -28.71 -16.71
C ARG A 295 5.29 -28.90 -16.88
N VAL A 296 4.54 -29.02 -15.80
CA VAL A 296 3.12 -29.39 -15.85
C VAL A 296 2.30 -28.11 -15.93
N PRO A 297 1.62 -27.79 -17.04
CA PRO A 297 0.88 -26.54 -17.17
C PRO A 297 -0.38 -26.52 -16.32
N VAL A 298 -0.76 -25.33 -15.84
CA VAL A 298 -2.02 -25.13 -15.10
C VAL A 298 -3.07 -24.57 -16.07
N PRO A 299 -4.04 -25.38 -16.55
CA PRO A 299 -5.03 -24.92 -17.50
C PRO A 299 -6.00 -23.93 -16.84
N GLY A 300 -6.32 -22.83 -17.53
CA GLY A 300 -7.39 -21.92 -17.07
C GLY A 300 -7.09 -21.11 -15.82
N ALA A 301 -5.84 -21.07 -15.35
CA ALA A 301 -5.43 -20.25 -14.20
C ALA A 301 -5.77 -18.76 -14.42
N LEU A 302 -6.26 -18.08 -13.38
CA LEU A 302 -6.45 -16.63 -13.39
C LEU A 302 -5.11 -15.97 -13.12
N VAL A 303 -4.67 -15.11 -14.04
CA VAL A 303 -3.41 -14.37 -13.93
C VAL A 303 -3.72 -12.91 -13.69
N VAL A 304 -3.12 -12.34 -12.64
CA VAL A 304 -3.41 -11.01 -12.16
C VAL A 304 -2.16 -10.15 -12.28
N TYR A 305 -2.31 -9.01 -12.96
CA TYR A 305 -1.32 -7.95 -12.99
C TYR A 305 -1.75 -6.81 -12.05
N GLN A 306 -1.03 -6.67 -10.95
CA GLN A 306 -1.25 -5.59 -10.00
C GLN A 306 -0.42 -4.36 -10.39
N GLN A 307 -1.09 -3.34 -10.93
CA GLN A 307 -0.41 -2.09 -11.27
C GLN A 307 0.10 -1.35 -10.03
N PRO A 308 1.23 -0.62 -10.13
CA PRO A 308 1.66 0.30 -9.09
C PRO A 308 0.62 1.42 -8.87
N GLY A 309 0.08 1.53 -7.67
CA GLY A 309 -0.94 2.53 -7.32
C GLY A 309 -1.92 2.06 -6.24
N PRO A 310 -3.04 2.78 -6.05
CA PRO A 310 -4.10 2.33 -5.16
C PRO A 310 -4.70 1.00 -5.64
N SER A 311 -4.82 0.07 -4.70
CA SER A 311 -5.48 -1.23 -4.87
C SER A 311 -6.99 -1.00 -4.78
N GLY A 312 -7.69 -0.99 -5.91
CA GLY A 312 -9.13 -0.78 -5.93
C GLY A 312 -9.61 -0.31 -7.30
N SER A 313 -10.15 0.91 -7.33
CA SER A 313 -10.80 1.45 -8.52
C SER A 313 -10.56 2.95 -8.71
N SER A 314 -10.51 3.38 -9.96
CA SER A 314 -10.60 4.79 -10.36
C SER A 314 -11.97 5.04 -10.98
N ALA A 315 -12.96 5.44 -10.16
CA ALA A 315 -14.36 5.65 -10.56
C ALA A 315 -14.96 4.46 -11.33
N GLY A 316 -14.82 3.26 -10.76
CA GLY A 316 -15.30 2.01 -11.38
C GLY A 316 -14.26 1.28 -12.22
N VAL A 317 -13.24 1.96 -12.75
CA VAL A 317 -12.17 1.30 -13.51
C VAL A 317 -11.27 0.51 -12.56
N ARG A 318 -11.24 -0.82 -12.67
CA ARG A 318 -10.45 -1.71 -11.80
C ARG A 318 -8.95 -1.58 -12.12
N THR A 319 -8.12 -1.36 -11.11
CA THR A 319 -6.65 -1.25 -11.27
C THR A 319 -5.94 -2.61 -11.24
N MET A 320 -6.67 -3.66 -10.84
CA MET A 320 -6.25 -5.05 -10.95
C MET A 320 -6.61 -5.56 -12.34
N ILE A 321 -5.61 -5.79 -13.19
CA ILE A 321 -5.79 -6.31 -14.55
C ILE A 321 -5.74 -7.82 -14.47
N ILE A 322 -6.64 -8.50 -15.17
CA ILE A 322 -6.79 -9.95 -15.10
C ILE A 322 -6.79 -10.53 -16.51
N ASP A 323 -6.08 -11.64 -16.69
CA ASP A 323 -6.17 -12.51 -17.86
C ASP A 323 -6.44 -13.96 -17.39
N LYS A 324 -6.85 -14.83 -18.31
CA LYS A 324 -7.06 -16.25 -18.05
C LYS A 324 -6.15 -17.09 -18.92
N ALA A 325 -5.35 -17.94 -18.28
CA ALA A 325 -4.43 -18.83 -18.97
C ALA A 325 -5.18 -19.82 -19.88
N SER A 326 -4.55 -20.17 -21.00
CA SER A 326 -5.10 -21.10 -21.99
C SER A 326 -5.45 -22.46 -21.38
N VAL A 327 -6.51 -23.07 -21.89
CA VAL A 327 -7.03 -24.37 -21.46
C VAL A 327 -6.64 -25.44 -22.49
N GLY A 328 -6.21 -26.60 -22.01
CA GLY A 328 -5.80 -27.70 -22.87
C GLY A 328 -5.25 -28.89 -22.07
N PRO A 329 -4.63 -29.88 -22.76
CA PRO A 329 -4.10 -31.07 -22.12
C PRO A 329 -2.85 -30.76 -21.28
N ILE A 330 -2.69 -31.51 -20.18
CA ILE A 330 -1.69 -31.27 -19.15
C ILE A 330 -0.47 -32.20 -19.30
N TYR A 331 -0.68 -33.43 -19.78
CA TYR A 331 0.36 -34.43 -19.95
C TYR A 331 0.57 -34.83 -21.42
N ASP A 332 1.79 -35.22 -21.76
CA ASP A 332 2.10 -35.77 -23.08
C ASP A 332 1.53 -37.20 -23.18
N ILE A 333 0.84 -37.53 -24.27
CA ILE A 333 0.40 -38.90 -24.57
C ILE A 333 1.55 -39.92 -24.44
N ALA A 334 2.78 -39.53 -24.75
CA ALA A 334 3.97 -40.40 -24.59
C ALA A 334 4.25 -40.81 -23.13
N GLN A 335 3.69 -40.09 -22.15
CA GLN A 335 3.81 -40.36 -20.72
C GLN A 335 2.65 -41.22 -20.18
N ALA A 336 1.65 -41.55 -21.01
CA ALA A 336 0.53 -42.38 -20.58
C ALA A 336 0.95 -43.83 -20.36
N ASN A 337 0.60 -44.39 -19.19
CA ASN A 337 0.88 -45.79 -18.85
C ASN A 337 0.11 -46.81 -19.72
N ASP A 338 -1.06 -46.43 -20.23
CA ASP A 338 -1.87 -47.22 -21.18
C ASP A 338 -2.37 -46.33 -22.33
N PRO A 339 -1.69 -46.33 -23.48
CA PRO A 339 -2.05 -45.48 -24.60
C PRO A 339 -3.42 -45.77 -25.24
N ALA A 340 -4.06 -46.89 -24.90
CA ALA A 340 -5.35 -47.30 -25.48
C ALA A 340 -6.57 -46.75 -24.71
N ASN A 341 -6.37 -46.24 -23.48
CA ASN A 341 -7.44 -45.74 -22.61
C ASN A 341 -7.01 -44.44 -21.92
N ILE A 342 -6.77 -43.41 -22.73
CA ILE A 342 -6.28 -42.11 -22.28
C ILE A 342 -7.45 -41.13 -22.16
N ASP A 343 -7.50 -40.36 -21.07
CA ASP A 343 -8.38 -39.19 -20.97
C ASP A 343 -7.89 -38.09 -21.93
N PRO A 344 -8.66 -37.76 -22.99
CA PRO A 344 -8.26 -36.79 -24.00
C PRO A 344 -8.25 -35.34 -23.49
N VAL A 345 -8.85 -35.07 -22.33
CA VAL A 345 -8.77 -33.76 -21.66
C VAL A 345 -7.43 -33.62 -20.93
N LEU A 346 -6.93 -34.71 -20.35
CA LEU A 346 -5.74 -34.70 -19.52
C LEU A 346 -4.45 -34.91 -20.32
N PHE A 347 -4.50 -35.68 -21.40
CA PHE A 347 -3.35 -36.01 -22.23
C PHE A 347 -3.52 -35.56 -23.68
N GLY A 348 -2.46 -35.02 -24.28
CA GLY A 348 -2.47 -34.57 -25.67
C GLY A 348 -1.11 -34.67 -26.34
N ALA A 349 -1.06 -34.29 -27.61
CA ALA A 349 0.20 -34.13 -28.31
C ALA A 349 1.04 -33.04 -27.61
N ARG A 350 2.36 -33.22 -27.58
CA ARG A 350 3.29 -32.28 -26.93
C ARG A 350 3.10 -30.81 -27.36
N SER A 351 2.81 -30.57 -28.64
CA SER A 351 2.49 -29.24 -29.16
C SER A 351 1.30 -28.58 -28.47
N ASN A 352 0.29 -29.37 -28.09
CA ASN A 352 -0.92 -28.87 -27.44
C ASN A 352 -0.68 -28.62 -25.94
N VAL A 353 0.12 -29.48 -25.30
CA VAL A 353 0.53 -29.29 -23.90
C VAL A 353 1.38 -28.01 -23.75
N GLU A 354 2.29 -27.75 -24.70
CA GLU A 354 3.12 -26.54 -24.70
C GLU A 354 2.34 -25.23 -24.91
N LEU A 355 1.11 -25.31 -25.42
CA LEU A 355 0.19 -24.18 -25.57
C LEU A 355 -0.71 -23.99 -24.34
N THR A 356 -0.81 -24.96 -23.44
CA THR A 356 -1.66 -24.92 -22.24
C THR A 356 -0.99 -24.11 -21.12
N GLY A 357 -1.79 -23.40 -20.32
CA GLY A 357 -1.29 -22.59 -19.21
C GLY A 357 -0.51 -21.33 -19.63
N ARG A 358 -0.70 -20.86 -20.87
CA ARG A 358 -0.10 -19.61 -21.36
C ARG A 358 -1.05 -18.43 -21.15
N PHE A 359 -0.50 -17.26 -20.81
CA PHE A 359 -1.23 -16.00 -20.69
C PHE A 359 -0.49 -14.89 -21.44
N ASN A 360 -1.19 -13.80 -21.77
CA ASN A 360 -0.61 -12.64 -22.43
C ASN A 360 -1.23 -11.33 -21.92
N PHE A 361 -0.37 -10.39 -21.51
CA PHE A 361 -0.74 -9.00 -21.36
C PHE A 361 -0.15 -8.19 -22.51
N GLU A 362 -1.02 -7.71 -23.39
CA GLU A 362 -0.63 -7.03 -24.63
C GLU A 362 0.09 -5.71 -24.37
N ILE A 363 -0.40 -4.93 -23.38
CA ILE A 363 0.16 -3.64 -23.00
C ILE A 363 0.31 -3.56 -21.48
N MET A 364 1.57 -3.58 -21.03
CA MET A 364 1.97 -3.43 -19.65
C MET A 364 2.80 -2.18 -19.40
N ARG A 365 2.72 -1.69 -18.16
CA ARG A 365 3.51 -0.56 -17.68
C ARG A 365 4.89 -1.02 -17.22
N ASN A 366 5.81 -1.24 -18.15
CA ASN A 366 7.11 -1.80 -17.82
C ASN A 366 8.11 -0.80 -17.21
N ARG A 367 7.75 0.45 -16.90
CA ARG A 367 8.71 1.40 -16.31
C ARG A 367 9.24 0.96 -14.92
N PHE A 368 8.55 0.02 -14.28
CA PHE A 368 8.86 -0.52 -12.97
C PHE A 368 8.80 -2.05 -13.00
N SER A 369 9.26 -2.69 -11.92
CA SER A 369 9.01 -4.13 -11.78
C SER A 369 7.52 -4.37 -11.56
N ASN A 370 6.96 -5.36 -12.25
CA ASN A 370 5.55 -5.68 -12.23
C ASN A 370 5.34 -6.98 -11.48
N GLN A 371 4.39 -6.99 -10.55
CA GLN A 371 4.01 -8.20 -9.84
C GLN A 371 2.89 -8.89 -10.60
N ILE A 372 3.14 -10.13 -10.98
CA ILE A 372 2.18 -11.00 -11.66
C ILE A 372 1.91 -12.16 -10.71
N LEU A 373 0.63 -12.42 -10.43
CA LEU A 373 0.21 -13.47 -9.53
C LEU A 373 -0.82 -14.36 -10.23
N ALA A 374 -0.62 -15.67 -10.18
CA ALA A 374 -1.55 -16.61 -10.77
C ALA A 374 -2.26 -17.50 -9.73
N TYR A 375 -3.54 -17.79 -9.97
CA TYR A 375 -4.37 -18.59 -9.09
C TYR A 375 -5.17 -19.62 -9.89
N GLU A 376 -5.25 -20.84 -9.39
CA GLU A 376 -6.24 -21.81 -9.84
C GLU A 376 -7.47 -21.68 -8.94
N VAL A 377 -8.65 -21.63 -9.56
CA VAL A 377 -9.93 -21.49 -8.86
C VAL A 377 -10.78 -22.71 -9.13
N ASP A 378 -11.37 -23.29 -8.08
CA ASP A 378 -12.27 -24.44 -8.19
C ASP A 378 -13.69 -24.02 -8.63
N ASP A 379 -14.57 -25.00 -8.83
CA ASP A 379 -15.96 -24.79 -9.26
C ASP A 379 -16.79 -23.97 -8.25
N ASP A 380 -16.38 -23.93 -6.97
CA ASP A 380 -17.00 -23.15 -5.90
C ASP A 380 -16.46 -21.71 -5.81
N GLY A 381 -15.46 -21.36 -6.63
CA GLY A 381 -14.80 -20.05 -6.59
C GLY A 381 -13.70 -19.93 -5.53
N ARG A 382 -13.26 -21.02 -4.90
CA ARG A 382 -12.13 -21.01 -3.95
C ARG A 382 -10.81 -21.17 -4.67
N ILE A 383 -9.77 -20.55 -4.11
CA ILE A 383 -8.40 -20.71 -4.61
C ILE A 383 -7.91 -22.12 -4.26
N ALA A 384 -7.65 -22.93 -5.27
CA ALA A 384 -7.14 -24.31 -5.17
C ALA A 384 -5.62 -24.39 -5.34
N SER A 385 -5.01 -23.44 -6.05
CA SER A 385 -3.56 -23.28 -6.16
C SER A 385 -3.18 -21.81 -6.13
N ALA A 386 -2.05 -21.49 -5.51
CA ALA A 386 -1.53 -20.12 -5.36
C ALA A 386 -0.03 -20.04 -5.71
N PRO A 387 0.52 -18.83 -5.92
CA PRO A 387 1.94 -18.66 -6.26
C PRO A 387 2.84 -19.11 -5.12
N ASP A 388 3.82 -19.98 -5.39
CA ASP A 388 4.74 -20.45 -4.36
C ASP A 388 5.80 -19.38 -4.03
N LEU A 389 5.78 -18.82 -2.80
CA LEU A 389 6.80 -17.89 -2.29
C LEU A 389 7.99 -18.61 -1.63
N GLY A 390 8.00 -19.94 -1.71
CA GLY A 390 8.99 -20.85 -1.18
C GLY A 390 10.29 -20.91 -1.98
N SER A 391 11.06 -21.97 -1.72
CA SER A 391 12.35 -22.20 -2.42
C SER A 391 12.22 -22.74 -3.83
N GLU A 392 11.05 -23.29 -4.18
CA GLU A 392 10.82 -23.93 -5.47
C GLU A 392 10.02 -23.05 -6.45
N GLY A 393 9.27 -22.06 -5.96
CA GLY A 393 8.68 -20.97 -6.74
C GLY A 393 9.53 -19.70 -6.78
N ASP A 394 9.05 -18.61 -6.17
CA ASP A 394 9.52 -17.22 -6.32
C ASP A 394 11.04 -17.04 -6.15
N LYS A 395 11.68 -17.80 -5.25
CA LYS A 395 13.14 -17.72 -5.06
C LYS A 395 13.94 -18.17 -6.30
N LYS A 396 13.35 -18.98 -7.18
CA LYS A 396 13.94 -19.47 -8.45
C LYS A 396 13.23 -18.91 -9.68
N PHE A 397 11.91 -18.82 -9.64
CA PHE A 397 11.01 -18.35 -10.69
C PHE A 397 10.21 -17.16 -10.16
N PRO A 398 10.78 -15.94 -10.20
CA PRO A 398 10.19 -14.78 -9.52
C PRO A 398 8.81 -14.42 -10.08
N THR A 399 7.85 -14.16 -9.18
CA THR A 399 6.52 -13.61 -9.53
C THR A 399 6.61 -12.12 -9.87
N THR A 400 7.72 -11.49 -9.49
CA THR A 400 8.05 -10.11 -9.89
C THR A 400 8.85 -10.10 -11.18
N GLN A 401 8.19 -9.68 -12.27
CA GLN A 401 8.82 -9.44 -13.54
C GLN A 401 9.57 -8.11 -13.52
N ARG A 402 10.90 -8.16 -13.68
CA ARG A 402 11.74 -6.96 -13.80
C ARG A 402 11.54 -6.29 -15.15
N TYR A 403 11.81 -4.98 -15.19
CA TYR A 403 11.84 -4.22 -16.44
C TYR A 403 12.74 -4.89 -17.47
N GLY A 404 12.22 -5.07 -18.69
CA GLY A 404 12.89 -5.75 -19.79
C GLY A 404 12.59 -5.13 -21.14
N TRP A 405 12.85 -5.88 -22.21
CA TRP A 405 12.70 -5.42 -23.60
C TRP A 405 11.23 -5.37 -24.04
N TRP A 406 10.97 -5.11 -25.32
CA TRP A 406 9.64 -4.90 -25.91
C TRP A 406 8.65 -6.04 -25.61
N GLU A 407 9.11 -7.27 -25.70
CA GLU A 407 8.42 -8.48 -25.25
C GLU A 407 9.23 -9.15 -24.14
N ASN A 408 8.55 -9.66 -23.13
CA ASN A 408 9.15 -10.47 -22.07
C ASN A 408 8.36 -11.77 -21.94
N GLU A 409 9.05 -12.85 -21.58
CA GLU A 409 8.42 -14.10 -21.20
C GLU A 409 8.74 -14.40 -19.73
N MET A 410 7.75 -14.80 -18.96
CA MET A 410 7.92 -15.24 -17.58
C MET A 410 7.34 -16.63 -17.33
N MET A 411 7.77 -17.23 -16.22
CA MET A 411 7.24 -18.50 -15.74
C MET A 411 6.90 -18.31 -14.26
N GLU A 412 5.68 -18.70 -13.90
CA GLU A 412 5.21 -18.68 -12.52
C GLU A 412 4.85 -20.10 -12.08
N VAL A 413 5.26 -20.45 -10.87
CA VAL A 413 5.06 -21.79 -10.31
C VAL A 413 3.99 -21.73 -9.22
N LEU A 414 2.95 -22.53 -9.40
CA LEU A 414 1.89 -22.70 -8.41
C LEU A 414 2.10 -23.97 -7.59
N PHE A 415 1.58 -23.96 -6.38
CA PHE A 415 1.43 -25.15 -5.54
C PHE A 415 -0.04 -25.31 -5.13
N LYS A 416 -0.47 -26.57 -4.98
CA LYS A 416 -1.83 -26.88 -4.52
C LYS A 416 -1.98 -26.48 -3.08
N CYS A 417 -3.00 -25.69 -2.78
CA CYS A 417 -3.15 -25.07 -1.48
C CYS A 417 -4.60 -24.99 -1.00
N ALA A 418 -4.75 -24.69 0.29
CA ALA A 418 -6.01 -24.33 0.90
C ALA A 418 -5.88 -22.95 1.58
N PRO A 419 -6.84 -22.03 1.38
CA PRO A 419 -6.77 -20.67 1.92
C PRO A 419 -7.15 -20.61 3.40
N LEU A 420 -6.43 -19.78 4.15
CA LEU A 420 -6.68 -19.41 5.54
C LEU A 420 -6.88 -17.89 5.61
N SER A 421 -8.13 -17.46 5.78
CA SER A 421 -8.51 -16.05 5.86
C SER A 421 -8.33 -15.49 7.27
N VAL A 422 -7.67 -14.34 7.34
CA VAL A 422 -7.36 -13.58 8.54
C VAL A 422 -7.99 -12.20 8.43
N PHE A 423 -8.63 -11.74 9.50
CA PHE A 423 -9.27 -10.43 9.59
C PHE A 423 -8.71 -9.63 10.77
N GLU A 424 -9.07 -8.34 10.83
CA GLU A 424 -8.64 -7.39 11.87
C GLU A 424 -7.11 -7.25 11.96
N ILE A 425 -6.45 -7.14 10.80
CA ILE A 425 -5.00 -6.94 10.71
C ILE A 425 -4.56 -5.50 11.05
N ILE A 426 -5.08 -4.94 12.15
CA ILE A 426 -4.79 -3.57 12.64
C ILE A 426 -4.02 -3.67 13.96
N ASP A 427 -2.83 -3.10 14.03
CA ASP A 427 -2.06 -3.03 15.27
C ASP A 427 -2.83 -2.26 16.35
N SER A 428 -3.23 -2.95 17.42
CA SER A 428 -3.97 -2.35 18.56
C SER A 428 -3.18 -1.32 19.37
N SER A 429 -1.86 -1.24 19.17
CA SER A 429 -0.98 -0.29 19.87
C SER A 429 -0.73 1.01 19.11
N TYR A 430 -0.72 0.96 17.77
CA TYR A 430 -0.52 2.12 16.89
C TYR A 430 -1.78 2.50 16.09
N LEU A 431 -2.83 1.68 16.14
CA LEU A 431 -4.11 1.82 15.43
C LEU A 431 -3.98 1.89 13.90
N SER A 432 -2.89 1.33 13.37
CA SER A 432 -2.59 1.28 11.94
C SER A 432 -2.54 -0.16 11.42
N ALA A 433 -2.73 -0.34 10.10
CA ALA A 433 -2.64 -1.65 9.46
C ALA A 433 -1.26 -2.34 9.64
N LEU A 434 -1.27 -3.66 9.80
CA LEU A 434 -0.07 -4.51 9.86
C LEU A 434 0.51 -4.71 8.45
N ASP A 435 1.83 -4.56 8.31
CA ASP A 435 2.52 -4.47 7.01
C ASP A 435 3.36 -5.68 6.64
N PHE A 436 3.70 -6.53 7.60
CA PHE A 436 4.56 -7.69 7.37
C PHE A 436 3.89 -8.93 7.88
N MET A 437 3.81 -9.97 7.06
CA MET A 437 3.30 -11.29 7.44
C MET A 437 4.41 -12.34 7.32
N THR A 438 4.53 -13.17 8.34
CA THR A 438 5.35 -14.39 8.35
C THR A 438 4.43 -15.58 8.58
N VAL A 439 4.56 -16.59 7.72
CA VAL A 439 3.83 -17.87 7.84
C VAL A 439 4.81 -18.95 8.29
N LEU A 440 4.43 -19.70 9.32
CA LEU A 440 5.19 -20.83 9.86
C LEU A 440 4.32 -22.09 9.89
N ASN A 441 4.96 -23.25 9.84
CA ASN A 441 4.33 -24.55 10.05
C ASN A 441 4.24 -24.89 11.56
N PRO A 442 3.66 -26.04 11.95
CA PRO A 442 3.55 -26.43 13.35
C PRO A 442 4.91 -26.54 14.07
N ASN A 443 5.99 -26.81 13.33
CA ASN A 443 7.36 -26.94 13.84
C ASN A 443 8.10 -25.59 13.98
N ASP A 444 7.39 -24.46 13.91
CA ASP A 444 7.94 -23.09 13.97
C ASP A 444 8.97 -22.78 12.87
N THR A 445 8.87 -23.46 11.73
CA THR A 445 9.72 -23.23 10.56
C THR A 445 8.89 -22.68 9.40
N GLN A 446 9.50 -21.89 8.53
CA GLN A 446 8.82 -21.46 7.31
C GLN A 446 8.56 -22.69 6.43
N PRO A 447 7.32 -22.93 5.96
CA PRO A 447 7.03 -24.07 5.10
C PRO A 447 7.86 -24.02 3.81
N MET A 448 8.12 -25.19 3.21
CA MET A 448 8.86 -25.26 1.95
C MET A 448 8.11 -24.59 0.78
N GLU A 449 6.79 -24.78 0.75
CA GLU A 449 5.84 -24.19 -0.18
C GLU A 449 4.80 -23.44 0.65
N TYR A 450 4.64 -22.14 0.40
CA TYR A 450 3.67 -21.31 1.10
C TYR A 450 3.40 -20.05 0.29
N SER A 451 2.29 -19.40 0.59
CA SER A 451 1.98 -18.09 0.03
C SER A 451 1.10 -17.28 0.96
N TYR A 452 0.97 -16.00 0.66
CA TYR A 452 0.01 -15.12 1.29
C TYR A 452 -0.36 -13.98 0.34
N SER A 453 -1.50 -13.35 0.60
CA SER A 453 -1.94 -12.14 -0.09
C SER A 453 -2.49 -11.14 0.92
N TYR A 454 -1.94 -9.93 0.90
CA TYR A 454 -2.39 -8.77 1.66
C TYR A 454 -1.84 -7.50 0.99
N VAL A 455 -2.45 -6.34 1.26
CA VAL A 455 -1.95 -5.06 0.73
C VAL A 455 -0.79 -4.59 1.61
N GLN A 456 0.39 -4.46 1.03
CA GLN A 456 1.62 -4.05 1.73
C GLN A 456 1.68 -2.53 1.94
N ASN A 457 2.47 -2.10 2.95
CA ASN A 457 2.74 -0.70 3.28
C ASN A 457 1.44 0.13 3.45
N GLN A 458 0.45 -0.45 4.13
CA GLN A 458 -0.78 0.23 4.48
C GLN A 458 -0.64 1.04 5.77
N SER A 459 0.31 0.73 6.65
CA SER A 459 0.49 1.48 7.91
C SER A 459 0.74 2.98 7.71
N THR A 460 1.27 3.37 6.54
CA THR A 460 1.57 4.75 6.17
C THR A 460 0.49 5.42 5.31
N LYS A 461 -0.55 4.67 4.90
CA LYS A 461 -1.67 5.19 4.10
C LYS A 461 -2.72 5.85 4.99
N GLU A 462 -3.38 6.85 4.42
CA GLU A 462 -4.47 7.62 5.03
C GLU A 462 -5.83 7.07 4.58
N GLY A 463 -6.87 7.23 5.39
CA GLY A 463 -8.24 6.82 5.04
C GLY A 463 -8.48 5.31 5.17
N ASP A 464 -9.24 4.74 4.22
CA ASP A 464 -9.61 3.32 4.29
C ASP A 464 -8.46 2.40 3.89
N VAL A 465 -8.31 1.31 4.65
CA VAL A 465 -7.28 0.29 4.50
C VAL A 465 -7.91 -1.09 4.56
N THR A 466 -7.36 -2.02 3.79
CA THR A 466 -7.79 -3.42 3.76
C THR A 466 -7.46 -4.10 5.09
N ARG A 467 -8.50 -4.54 5.80
CA ARG A 467 -8.42 -5.19 7.14
C ARG A 467 -8.43 -6.72 7.07
N ALA A 468 -8.04 -7.28 5.93
CA ALA A 468 -8.04 -8.70 5.66
C ALA A 468 -6.74 -9.16 4.98
N ALA A 469 -6.36 -10.40 5.23
CA ALA A 469 -5.27 -11.09 4.57
C ALA A 469 -5.64 -12.57 4.37
N VAL A 470 -4.98 -13.23 3.44
CA VAL A 470 -5.12 -14.67 3.21
C VAL A 470 -3.74 -15.30 3.23
N ALA A 471 -3.56 -16.36 4.01
CA ALA A 471 -2.40 -17.25 3.93
C ALA A 471 -2.80 -18.54 3.20
N PHE A 472 -1.88 -19.14 2.45
CA PHE A 472 -2.16 -20.35 1.68
C PHE A 472 -1.32 -21.50 2.23
N SER A 473 -2.01 -22.54 2.70
CA SER A 473 -1.40 -23.76 3.22
C SER A 473 -1.20 -24.79 2.13
N ARG A 474 -0.06 -25.46 2.10
CA ARG A 474 0.21 -26.58 1.20
C ARG A 474 -0.74 -27.76 1.47
N LEU A 475 -1.25 -28.36 0.39
CA LEU A 475 -1.91 -29.67 0.43
C LEU A 475 -0.87 -30.78 0.31
N ASP A 476 -0.87 -31.73 1.24
CA ASP A 476 -0.03 -32.91 1.19
C ASP A 476 -0.39 -33.80 -0.01
N HIS A 477 0.59 -34.19 -0.82
CA HIS A 477 0.36 -34.91 -2.08
C HIS A 477 -0.21 -36.32 -1.93
N VAL A 478 -0.08 -36.93 -0.76
CA VAL A 478 -0.55 -38.31 -0.51
C VAL A 478 -1.92 -38.26 0.17
N THR A 479 -2.00 -37.54 1.28
CA THR A 479 -3.18 -37.49 2.13
C THR A 479 -4.23 -36.47 1.66
N HIS A 480 -3.84 -35.54 0.78
CA HIS A 480 -4.68 -34.42 0.30
C HIS A 480 -5.23 -33.57 1.45
N LYS A 481 -4.54 -33.57 2.60
CA LYS A 481 -4.88 -32.74 3.74
C LYS A 481 -3.96 -31.52 3.78
N PRO A 482 -4.50 -30.35 4.14
CA PRO A 482 -3.67 -29.17 4.30
C PRO A 482 -2.83 -29.26 5.58
N GLU A 483 -1.70 -28.55 5.58
CA GLU A 483 -0.87 -28.37 6.78
C GLU A 483 -1.39 -27.19 7.63
N PRO A 484 -1.49 -27.31 8.96
CA PRO A 484 -1.87 -26.17 9.80
C PRO A 484 -0.83 -25.05 9.74
N LEU A 485 -1.27 -23.80 9.74
CA LEU A 485 -0.39 -22.63 9.65
C LEU A 485 -0.42 -21.78 10.92
N LYS A 486 0.74 -21.23 11.26
CA LYS A 486 0.94 -20.18 12.27
C LYS A 486 1.20 -18.87 11.53
N ILE A 487 0.56 -17.79 11.96
CA ILE A 487 0.64 -16.48 11.31
C ILE A 487 1.17 -15.45 12.31
N LEU A 488 2.25 -14.77 11.92
CA LEU A 488 2.88 -13.71 12.69
C LEU A 488 2.83 -12.44 11.84
N MET A 489 2.33 -11.33 12.39
CA MET A 489 2.37 -10.06 11.70
C MET A 489 2.95 -8.93 12.55
N SER A 490 3.51 -7.93 11.86
CA SER A 490 4.07 -6.73 12.46
C SER A 490 3.83 -5.49 11.58
N THR A 491 3.84 -4.33 12.22
CA THR A 491 3.73 -3.00 11.57
C THR A 491 5.10 -2.48 11.10
N GLY A 492 6.19 -3.17 11.42
CA GLY A 492 7.55 -2.77 11.04
C GLY A 492 8.56 -3.91 11.18
N LEU A 493 9.84 -3.57 10.97
CA LEU A 493 10.97 -4.52 11.04
C LEU A 493 11.20 -5.12 12.45
N PHE A 494 10.61 -4.54 13.50
CA PHE A 494 10.86 -4.93 14.88
C PHE A 494 9.58 -5.30 15.62
N GLY A 495 9.54 -6.55 16.12
CA GLY A 495 8.55 -7.05 17.07
C GLY A 495 7.26 -7.55 16.42
N VAL A 496 6.87 -8.77 16.76
CA VAL A 496 5.57 -9.35 16.36
C VAL A 496 4.47 -8.66 17.18
N LYS A 497 3.41 -8.22 16.49
CA LYS A 497 2.28 -7.47 17.05
C LYS A 497 0.96 -8.21 16.94
N TYR A 498 0.93 -9.24 16.12
CA TYR A 498 -0.20 -10.12 15.93
C TYR A 498 0.31 -11.55 15.76
N LEU A 499 -0.17 -12.46 16.60
CA LEU A 499 0.34 -13.82 16.71
C LEU A 499 -0.82 -14.79 16.73
N LEU A 500 -0.94 -15.61 15.70
CA LEU A 500 -1.93 -16.66 15.58
C LEU A 500 -1.21 -18.00 15.49
N ILE A 501 -1.13 -18.70 16.61
CA ILE A 501 -0.44 -20.00 16.75
C ILE A 501 -1.36 -21.13 17.19
N ASN A 502 -2.62 -20.83 17.55
CA ASN A 502 -3.60 -21.77 18.06
C ASN A 502 -3.12 -22.45 19.35
N ALA A 503 -2.77 -21.64 20.35
CA ALA A 503 -2.34 -22.12 21.65
C ALA A 503 -3.54 -22.74 22.42
N PRO A 504 -3.33 -23.82 23.20
CA PRO A 504 -4.40 -24.48 23.93
C PRO A 504 -5.11 -23.56 24.92
N GLN A 505 -6.45 -23.56 24.87
CA GLN A 505 -7.27 -22.72 25.74
C GLN A 505 -7.08 -23.01 27.23
N GLU A 506 -6.87 -24.28 27.58
CA GLU A 506 -6.69 -24.76 28.95
C GLU A 506 -5.59 -24.00 29.70
N LEU A 507 -4.54 -23.55 28.99
CA LEU A 507 -3.40 -22.83 29.57
C LEU A 507 -3.74 -21.39 29.97
N LEU A 508 -4.73 -20.77 29.33
CA LEU A 508 -5.28 -19.47 29.78
C LEU A 508 -6.13 -19.64 31.03
N ASP A 509 -6.99 -20.65 31.00
CA ASP A 509 -7.97 -20.92 32.05
C ASP A 509 -7.25 -21.31 33.35
N ASN A 510 -6.19 -22.11 33.24
CA ASN A 510 -5.34 -22.58 34.34
C ASN A 510 -3.88 -22.13 34.13
N PRO A 511 -3.48 -20.96 34.66
CA PRO A 511 -2.10 -20.49 34.57
C PRO A 511 -1.13 -21.49 35.20
N VAL A 512 -0.03 -21.74 34.51
CA VAL A 512 1.02 -22.69 34.90
C VAL A 512 1.72 -22.26 36.21
N ASN A 513 2.26 -23.15 37.02
CA ASN A 513 3.17 -22.72 38.11
C ASN A 513 4.61 -22.60 37.62
N ILE A 514 5.41 -21.78 38.30
CA ILE A 514 6.84 -21.60 37.98
C ILE A 514 7.58 -22.95 37.96
N GLN A 515 7.23 -23.89 38.84
CA GLN A 515 7.91 -25.19 38.95
C GLN A 515 7.53 -26.20 37.86
N ASP A 516 6.39 -25.99 37.20
CA ASP A 516 5.81 -26.94 36.25
C ASP A 516 6.24 -26.65 34.79
N VAL A 517 7.07 -25.62 34.57
CA VAL A 517 7.56 -25.28 33.23
C VAL A 517 8.68 -26.22 32.81
N ASP A 518 8.38 -27.04 31.79
CA ASP A 518 9.31 -27.92 31.09
C ASP A 518 9.28 -27.70 29.55
N GLU A 519 10.06 -28.48 28.81
CA GLU A 519 10.19 -28.36 27.35
C GLU A 519 8.90 -28.78 26.62
N ASP A 520 8.20 -29.81 27.12
CA ASP A 520 6.94 -30.31 26.55
C ASP A 520 5.82 -29.27 26.68
N LEU A 521 5.73 -28.59 27.82
CA LEU A 521 4.79 -27.50 28.03
C LEU A 521 5.10 -26.30 27.14
N LEU A 522 6.38 -25.96 26.96
CA LEU A 522 6.81 -24.93 26.03
C LEU A 522 6.40 -25.28 24.60
N GLU A 523 6.55 -26.52 24.17
CA GLU A 523 6.11 -26.97 22.84
C GLU A 523 4.58 -26.87 22.69
N ARG A 524 3.82 -27.31 23.70
CA ARG A 524 2.35 -27.18 23.71
C ARG A 524 1.90 -25.72 23.65
N ALA A 525 2.57 -24.82 24.37
CA ALA A 525 2.24 -23.39 24.40
C ALA A 525 2.53 -22.68 23.07
N ARG A 526 3.41 -23.23 22.23
CA ARG A 526 3.65 -22.73 20.87
C ARG A 526 2.53 -23.07 19.89
N GLY A 527 1.54 -23.85 20.32
CA GLY A 527 0.33 -24.14 19.55
C GLY A 527 0.56 -25.01 18.33
N ALA A 528 -0.53 -25.60 17.82
CA ALA A 528 -0.49 -26.53 16.69
C ALA A 528 -0.62 -25.84 15.32
N GLY A 529 -0.91 -24.54 15.28
CA GLY A 529 -1.33 -23.83 14.07
C GLY A 529 -2.84 -23.95 13.81
N TYR A 530 -3.33 -23.12 12.89
CA TYR A 530 -4.72 -23.08 12.44
C TYR A 530 -4.88 -23.88 11.15
N GLU A 531 -5.93 -24.71 11.12
CA GLU A 531 -6.39 -25.35 9.89
C GLU A 531 -6.92 -24.29 8.89
N PRO A 532 -6.82 -24.52 7.57
CA PRO A 532 -7.40 -23.63 6.57
C PRO A 532 -8.90 -23.40 6.75
N GLY A 533 -9.37 -22.27 6.22
CA GLY A 533 -10.72 -21.76 6.43
C GLY A 533 -10.70 -20.33 6.94
N VAL A 534 -11.62 -19.98 7.84
CA VAL A 534 -11.74 -18.64 8.40
C VAL A 534 -11.39 -18.64 9.88
N ILE A 535 -10.47 -17.77 10.29
CA ILE A 535 -10.19 -17.56 11.71
C ILE A 535 -11.23 -16.58 12.27
N PHE A 536 -12.29 -17.13 12.86
CA PHE A 536 -13.25 -16.34 13.63
C PHE A 536 -12.60 -15.76 14.89
N GLN A 537 -13.05 -14.56 15.29
CA GLN A 537 -12.58 -13.86 16.50
C GLN A 537 -11.06 -13.62 16.54
N PRO A 538 -10.48 -13.04 15.48
CA PRO A 538 -9.04 -12.90 15.36
C PRO A 538 -8.40 -12.10 16.50
N SER A 539 -8.97 -10.96 16.91
CA SER A 539 -8.44 -10.16 18.03
C SER A 539 -8.31 -10.95 19.33
N TYR A 540 -9.35 -11.71 19.69
CA TYR A 540 -9.34 -12.56 20.89
C TYR A 540 -8.29 -13.66 20.79
N LYS A 541 -8.27 -14.37 19.66
CA LYS A 541 -7.33 -15.46 19.42
C LYS A 541 -5.89 -14.98 19.43
N ALA A 542 -5.60 -13.84 18.81
CA ALA A 542 -4.27 -13.24 18.80
C ALA A 542 -3.82 -12.87 20.21
N ALA A 543 -4.68 -12.20 20.99
CA ALA A 543 -4.39 -11.86 22.38
C ALA A 543 -4.18 -13.11 23.25
N LYS A 544 -5.03 -14.13 23.13
CA LYS A 544 -4.91 -15.40 23.84
C LYS A 544 -3.60 -16.11 23.49
N ASP A 545 -3.29 -16.21 22.20
CA ASP A 545 -2.11 -16.90 21.71
C ASP A 545 -0.82 -16.22 22.20
N MET A 546 -0.77 -14.88 22.22
CA MET A 546 0.31 -14.12 22.86
C MET A 546 0.38 -14.35 24.36
N TRP A 547 -0.75 -14.25 25.05
CA TRP A 547 -0.82 -14.42 26.49
C TRP A 547 -0.30 -15.81 26.91
N VAL A 548 -0.77 -16.88 26.26
CA VAL A 548 -0.39 -18.26 26.64
C VAL A 548 1.11 -18.50 26.47
N ILE A 549 1.70 -18.06 25.35
CA ILE A 549 3.13 -18.28 25.13
C ILE A 549 3.98 -17.41 26.06
N ASP A 550 3.52 -16.20 26.38
CA ASP A 550 4.21 -15.31 27.31
C ASP A 550 4.12 -15.80 28.75
N ASP A 551 2.99 -16.34 29.19
CA ASP A 551 2.81 -16.91 30.53
C ASP A 551 3.88 -17.99 30.81
N VAL A 552 4.07 -18.91 29.87
CA VAL A 552 5.08 -19.97 29.97
C VAL A 552 6.51 -19.41 29.91
N ARG A 553 6.79 -18.47 29.00
CA ARG A 553 8.12 -17.84 28.87
C ARG A 553 8.49 -17.00 30.09
N MET A 554 7.56 -16.23 30.63
CA MET A 554 7.77 -15.42 31.83
C MET A 554 8.06 -16.32 33.03
N LYS A 555 7.35 -17.44 33.18
CA LYS A 555 7.61 -18.41 34.24
C LYS A 555 8.95 -19.12 34.05
N GLN A 556 9.34 -19.43 32.81
CA GLN A 556 10.67 -19.94 32.49
C GLN A 556 11.77 -18.94 32.90
N LEU A 557 11.59 -17.65 32.62
CA LEU A 557 12.53 -16.59 33.02
C LEU A 557 12.58 -16.44 34.56
N ALA A 558 11.43 -16.50 35.23
CA ALA A 558 11.32 -16.42 36.68
C ALA A 558 12.02 -17.60 37.39
N GLN A 559 12.00 -18.81 36.83
CA GLN A 559 12.78 -19.96 37.35
C GLN A 559 14.29 -19.63 37.50
N TYR A 560 14.81 -18.72 36.67
CA TYR A 560 16.22 -18.30 36.70
C TYR A 560 16.43 -16.92 37.34
N GLY A 561 15.43 -16.39 38.05
CA GLY A 561 15.51 -15.12 38.79
C GLY A 561 15.41 -13.87 37.91
N ILE A 562 14.89 -14.00 36.68
CA ILE A 562 14.66 -12.87 35.77
C ILE A 562 13.18 -12.51 35.83
N GLU A 563 12.84 -11.52 36.65
CA GLU A 563 11.47 -11.05 36.82
C GLU A 563 11.34 -9.58 36.43
N ASN A 564 10.19 -9.23 35.84
CA ASN A 564 9.85 -7.87 35.47
C ASN A 564 8.44 -7.54 35.94
N ASN A 565 8.34 -6.68 36.96
CA ASN A 565 7.07 -6.28 37.56
C ASN A 565 6.14 -5.58 36.55
N ARG A 566 6.70 -4.80 35.61
CA ARG A 566 5.91 -4.11 34.58
C ARG A 566 5.22 -5.12 33.66
N LEU A 567 5.96 -6.15 33.22
CA LEU A 567 5.41 -7.20 32.36
C LEU A 567 4.32 -7.99 33.08
N THR A 568 4.56 -8.31 34.36
CA THR A 568 3.59 -9.04 35.20
C THR A 568 2.26 -8.29 35.33
N LEU A 569 2.30 -6.96 35.49
CA LEU A 569 1.07 -6.15 35.56
C LEU A 569 0.30 -6.14 34.23
N LEU A 570 0.99 -5.95 33.11
CA LEU A 570 0.37 -5.96 31.77
C LEU A 570 -0.26 -7.32 31.49
N HIS A 571 0.49 -8.39 31.77
CA HIS A 571 0.09 -9.77 31.53
C HIS A 571 -1.12 -10.20 32.36
N ASN A 572 -1.17 -9.85 33.65
CA ASN A 572 -2.34 -10.12 34.48
C ASN A 572 -3.58 -9.34 34.04
N SER A 573 -3.40 -8.06 33.68
CA SER A 573 -4.50 -7.21 33.17
C SER A 573 -5.04 -7.73 31.83
N ALA A 574 -4.17 -8.27 30.98
CA ALA A 574 -4.56 -8.88 29.72
C ALA A 574 -5.38 -10.16 29.96
N ARG A 575 -4.99 -10.99 30.94
CA ARG A 575 -5.77 -12.17 31.34
C ARG A 575 -7.17 -11.80 31.78
N GLU A 576 -7.31 -10.80 32.64
CA GLU A 576 -8.61 -10.32 33.11
C GLU A 576 -9.49 -9.89 31.93
N ALA A 577 -8.94 -9.12 30.99
CA ALA A 577 -9.65 -8.70 29.79
C ALA A 577 -10.02 -9.89 28.87
N LEU A 578 -9.18 -10.93 28.75
CA LEU A 578 -9.52 -12.14 27.99
C LEU A 578 -10.66 -12.94 28.62
N LEU A 579 -10.69 -13.05 29.95
CA LEU A 579 -11.76 -13.73 30.67
C LEU A 579 -13.08 -12.94 30.58
N GLU A 580 -12.99 -11.61 30.66
CA GLU A 580 -14.12 -10.71 30.45
C GLU A 580 -14.67 -10.84 29.01
N ALA A 581 -13.79 -10.83 28.00
CA ALA A 581 -14.19 -11.02 26.61
C ALA A 581 -14.96 -12.33 26.43
N ARG A 582 -14.43 -13.45 26.95
CA ARG A 582 -15.14 -14.73 26.88
C ARG A 582 -16.53 -14.66 27.48
N LYS A 583 -16.66 -14.04 28.66
CA LYS A 583 -17.95 -13.90 29.31
C LYS A 583 -18.95 -13.13 28.44
N HIS A 584 -18.54 -12.01 27.86
CA HIS A 584 -19.37 -11.23 26.93
C HIS A 584 -19.78 -12.05 25.71
N LEU A 585 -18.87 -12.87 25.17
CA LEU A 585 -19.18 -13.77 24.06
C LEU A 585 -20.24 -14.82 24.44
N ASP A 586 -20.11 -15.44 25.62
CA ASP A 586 -21.07 -16.41 26.14
C ASP A 586 -22.45 -15.75 26.38
N ASP A 587 -22.46 -14.50 26.81
CA ASP A 587 -23.65 -13.65 27.02
C ASP A 587 -24.21 -13.06 25.69
N HIS A 588 -23.56 -13.33 24.54
CA HIS A 588 -23.89 -12.78 23.21
C HIS A 588 -23.77 -11.25 23.10
N ASP A 589 -23.01 -10.62 24.00
CA ASP A 589 -22.62 -9.21 23.94
C ASP A 589 -21.38 -9.04 23.04
N TYR A 590 -21.60 -8.83 21.74
CA TYR A 590 -20.52 -8.70 20.77
C TYR A 590 -19.73 -7.39 20.90
N GLU A 591 -20.38 -6.31 21.36
CA GLU A 591 -19.71 -5.02 21.60
C GLU A 591 -18.74 -5.13 22.78
N GLY A 592 -19.22 -5.67 23.90
CA GLY A 592 -18.41 -5.99 25.07
C GLY A 592 -17.27 -6.95 24.73
N PHE A 593 -17.54 -7.98 23.92
CA PHE A 593 -16.53 -8.93 23.46
C PHE A 593 -15.40 -8.26 22.67
N ILE A 594 -15.72 -7.43 21.69
CA ILE A 594 -14.72 -6.75 20.86
C ILE A 594 -13.92 -5.74 21.70
N SER A 595 -14.58 -4.98 22.57
CA SER A 595 -13.93 -4.03 23.48
C SER A 595 -12.90 -4.71 24.37
N ALA A 596 -13.29 -5.78 25.06
CA ALA A 596 -12.41 -6.53 25.95
C ALA A 596 -11.29 -7.27 25.18
N SER A 597 -11.58 -7.81 23.99
CA SER A 597 -10.58 -8.46 23.14
C SER A 597 -9.52 -7.49 22.64
N ARG A 598 -9.91 -6.30 22.15
CA ARG A 598 -8.98 -5.24 21.71
C ARG A 598 -8.14 -4.72 22.87
N ARG A 599 -8.72 -4.59 24.08
CA ARG A 599 -8.00 -4.23 25.30
C ARG A 599 -6.95 -5.27 25.66
N ALA A 600 -7.31 -6.56 25.70
CA ALA A 600 -6.37 -7.65 25.96
C ALA A 600 -5.23 -7.66 24.94
N TRP A 601 -5.56 -7.53 23.66
CA TRP A 601 -4.57 -7.50 22.60
C TRP A 601 -3.63 -6.30 22.71
N GLY A 602 -4.13 -5.10 22.98
CA GLY A 602 -3.30 -3.90 23.15
C GLY A 602 -2.31 -4.00 24.30
N LEU A 603 -2.66 -4.73 25.37
CA LEU A 603 -1.77 -5.02 26.49
C LEU A 603 -0.67 -6.02 26.10
N GLU A 604 -1.03 -7.13 25.44
CA GLU A 604 -0.06 -8.16 25.02
C GLU A 604 0.80 -7.75 23.83
N ALA A 605 0.29 -6.94 22.90
CA ALA A 605 1.09 -6.34 21.82
C ALA A 605 2.22 -5.45 22.35
N ARG A 606 2.12 -4.98 23.60
CA ARG A 606 3.18 -4.28 24.34
C ARG A 606 4.02 -5.25 25.19
N GLY A 607 3.40 -6.26 25.82
CA GLY A 607 4.06 -7.26 26.66
C GLY A 607 4.97 -8.22 25.90
N TYR A 608 4.46 -8.84 24.83
CA TYR A 608 5.15 -9.88 24.06
C TYR A 608 6.53 -9.47 23.53
N PRO A 609 6.71 -8.31 22.87
CA PRO A 609 8.04 -7.89 22.42
C PRO A 609 9.02 -7.69 23.58
N GLU A 610 8.55 -7.26 24.75
CA GLU A 610 9.38 -7.05 25.93
C GLU A 610 9.80 -8.37 26.60
N VAL A 611 8.92 -9.37 26.66
CA VAL A 611 9.26 -10.74 27.09
C VAL A 611 10.34 -11.32 26.18
N MET A 612 10.14 -11.21 24.86
CA MET A 612 11.11 -11.69 23.87
C MET A 612 12.44 -10.92 23.93
N SER A 613 12.40 -9.61 24.14
CA SER A 613 13.63 -8.80 24.33
C SER A 613 14.39 -9.24 25.56
N THR A 614 13.69 -9.48 26.68
CA THR A 614 14.31 -9.92 27.94
C THR A 614 15.02 -11.27 27.77
N ALA A 615 14.39 -12.22 27.07
CA ALA A 615 15.01 -13.51 26.73
C ALA A 615 16.23 -13.34 25.81
N ASN A 616 16.12 -12.51 24.76
CA ASN A 616 17.20 -12.24 23.82
C ASN A 616 18.39 -11.50 24.46
N ASP A 617 18.14 -10.57 25.39
CA ASP A 617 19.18 -9.82 26.09
C ASP A 617 20.05 -10.74 26.95
N THR A 618 19.45 -11.80 27.50
CA THR A 618 20.19 -12.85 28.20
C THR A 618 21.18 -13.57 27.28
N VAL A 619 20.80 -13.80 26.01
CA VAL A 619 21.71 -14.36 24.99
C VAL A 619 22.73 -13.33 24.51
N ARG A 620 22.34 -12.07 24.25
CA ARG A 620 23.29 -11.01 23.84
C ARG A 620 24.37 -10.77 24.88
N GLY A 621 24.04 -10.84 26.16
CA GLY A 621 25.00 -10.77 27.26
C GLY A 621 26.11 -11.82 27.12
N ILE A 622 25.79 -13.03 26.67
CA ILE A 622 26.80 -14.09 26.48
C ILE A 622 27.78 -13.80 25.34
N ILE A 623 27.30 -13.17 24.27
CA ILE A 623 28.14 -12.78 23.14
C ILE A 623 29.18 -11.77 23.62
N PHE A 624 28.74 -10.77 24.40
CA PHE A 624 29.63 -9.79 25.00
C PHE A 624 30.68 -10.46 25.90
N TYR A 625 30.27 -11.39 26.77
CA TYR A 625 31.22 -12.15 27.60
C TYR A 625 32.22 -12.96 26.77
N PHE A 626 31.80 -13.60 25.67
CA PHE A 626 32.73 -14.33 24.78
C PHE A 626 33.71 -13.42 24.06
N ILE A 627 33.29 -12.24 23.60
CA ILE A 627 34.19 -11.25 23.01
C ILE A 627 35.25 -10.81 24.02
N LEU A 628 34.88 -10.58 25.27
CA LEU A 628 35.81 -10.21 26.34
C LEU A 628 36.69 -11.39 26.79
N LEU A 629 36.18 -12.62 26.67
CA LEU A 629 36.91 -13.83 27.03
C LEU A 629 38.10 -14.09 26.11
N LEU A 630 38.01 -13.75 24.81
CA LEU A 630 39.11 -13.92 23.85
C LEU A 630 40.41 -13.18 24.27
N PRO A 631 40.44 -11.85 24.46
CA PRO A 631 41.64 -11.17 24.92
C PRO A 631 42.04 -11.61 26.33
N PHE A 632 41.08 -11.91 27.20
CA PHE A 632 41.35 -12.40 28.55
C PHE A 632 42.11 -13.74 28.57
N CYS A 633 41.70 -14.71 27.76
CA CYS A 633 42.40 -15.99 27.61
C CYS A 633 43.83 -15.81 27.08
N PHE A 634 44.03 -14.85 26.16
CA PHE A 634 45.38 -14.48 25.72
C PHE A 634 46.21 -13.89 26.87
N PHE A 635 45.65 -12.96 27.64
CA PHE A 635 46.36 -12.36 28.78
C PHE A 635 46.67 -13.38 29.88
N ILE A 636 45.75 -14.29 30.19
CA ILE A 636 45.95 -15.35 31.17
C ILE A 636 47.00 -16.35 30.71
N GLU A 637 47.00 -16.76 29.43
CA GLU A 637 48.07 -17.60 28.88
C GLU A 637 49.43 -16.92 29.09
N ARG A 638 49.52 -15.61 28.80
CA ARG A 638 50.74 -14.83 28.99
C ARG A 638 51.11 -14.63 30.46
N LEU A 639 50.16 -14.63 31.38
CA LEU A 639 50.41 -14.42 32.80
C LEU A 639 50.86 -15.72 33.49
N PHE A 640 50.17 -16.84 33.26
CA PHE A 640 50.40 -18.09 33.98
C PHE A 640 51.40 -19.04 33.30
N VAL A 641 51.34 -19.18 31.97
CA VAL A 641 52.17 -20.16 31.23
C VAL A 641 53.32 -19.47 30.51
N GLY A 642 52.99 -18.53 29.61
CA GLY A 642 53.93 -17.80 28.78
C GLY A 642 54.72 -18.69 27.82
N ALA A 643 54.03 -19.46 26.98
CA ALA A 643 54.66 -20.37 26.03
C ALA A 643 55.48 -19.63 24.95
N SER A 644 56.69 -20.12 24.70
CA SER A 644 57.62 -19.56 23.70
C SER A 644 57.19 -19.88 22.27
N SER A 645 56.75 -21.12 22.01
CA SER A 645 56.27 -21.56 20.70
C SER A 645 54.81 -21.18 20.46
N ILE A 646 54.50 -20.80 19.22
CA ILE A 646 53.15 -20.38 18.80
C ILE A 646 52.15 -21.53 18.95
N THR A 647 52.56 -22.77 18.65
CA THR A 647 51.70 -23.95 18.77
C THR A 647 51.25 -24.21 20.20
N TRP A 648 52.18 -24.18 21.16
CA TRP A 648 51.85 -24.33 22.58
C TRP A 648 51.08 -23.13 23.14
N ARG A 649 51.33 -21.92 22.62
CA ARG A 649 50.56 -20.73 22.97
C ARG A 649 49.09 -20.86 22.57
N LEU A 650 48.84 -21.30 21.34
CA LEU A 650 47.48 -21.56 20.85
C LEU A 650 46.82 -22.71 21.63
N ALA A 651 47.57 -23.75 21.98
CA ALA A 651 47.06 -24.86 22.78
C ALA A 651 46.61 -24.39 24.18
N TRP A 652 47.45 -23.62 24.90
CA TRP A 652 47.10 -23.10 26.23
C TRP A 652 45.98 -22.07 26.17
N PHE A 653 45.97 -21.21 25.16
CA PHE A 653 44.85 -20.31 24.90
C PHE A 653 43.53 -21.08 24.75
N ALA A 654 43.50 -22.15 23.94
CA ALA A 654 42.32 -22.98 23.74
C ALA A 654 41.90 -23.68 25.03
N ILE A 655 42.85 -24.20 25.82
CA ILE A 655 42.57 -24.81 27.12
C ILE A 655 41.89 -23.81 28.07
N PHE A 656 42.43 -22.60 28.20
CA PHE A 656 41.83 -21.57 29.05
C PHE A 656 40.44 -21.15 28.55
N PHE A 657 40.29 -20.99 27.23
CA PHE A 657 39.00 -20.64 26.63
C PHE A 657 37.92 -21.70 26.92
N VAL A 658 38.23 -22.98 26.75
CA VAL A 658 37.32 -24.09 27.09
C VAL A 658 37.05 -24.17 28.59
N ALA A 659 38.07 -23.98 29.43
CA ALA A 659 37.90 -24.02 30.89
C ALA A 659 36.95 -22.91 31.37
N PHE A 660 37.14 -21.67 30.92
CA PHE A 660 36.26 -20.56 31.28
C PHE A 660 34.87 -20.68 30.65
N PHE A 661 34.76 -21.26 29.45
CA PHE A 661 33.47 -21.63 28.88
C PHE A 661 32.69 -22.58 29.80
N ILE A 662 33.36 -23.63 30.35
CA ILE A 662 32.73 -24.54 31.31
C ILE A 662 32.29 -23.80 32.57
N VAL A 663 33.09 -22.86 33.08
CA VAL A 663 32.69 -22.02 34.23
C VAL A 663 31.44 -21.18 33.90
N LEU A 664 31.44 -20.50 32.75
CA LEU A 664 30.30 -19.70 32.31
C LEU A 664 29.04 -20.56 32.11
N ARG A 665 29.17 -21.81 31.67
CA ARG A 665 28.05 -22.76 31.53
C ARG A 665 27.30 -22.97 32.84
N PHE A 666 27.99 -22.96 33.98
CA PHE A 666 27.36 -23.16 35.29
C PHE A 666 26.88 -21.85 35.93
N VAL A 667 27.56 -20.74 35.65
CA VAL A 667 27.28 -19.44 36.30
C VAL A 667 26.25 -18.62 35.55
N HIS A 668 26.25 -18.65 34.22
CA HIS A 668 25.42 -17.77 33.41
C HIS A 668 24.07 -18.43 33.05
N PRO A 669 22.91 -17.80 33.35
CA PRO A 669 21.59 -18.41 33.16
C PRO A 669 21.25 -18.72 31.70
N ALA A 670 21.79 -17.96 30.73
CA ALA A 670 21.58 -18.19 29.29
C ALA A 670 21.81 -19.64 28.83
N PHE A 671 22.76 -20.37 29.42
CA PHE A 671 23.06 -21.76 29.03
C PHE A 671 21.98 -22.77 29.40
N LYS A 672 21.07 -22.39 30.31
CA LYS A 672 19.92 -23.20 30.69
C LYS A 672 18.65 -22.77 29.95
N LEU A 673 18.57 -21.51 29.54
CA LEU A 673 17.42 -20.93 28.81
C LEU A 673 17.40 -21.28 27.32
N SER A 674 18.56 -21.52 26.70
CA SER A 674 18.65 -21.74 25.26
C SER A 674 19.90 -22.54 24.88
N ASN A 675 19.84 -23.20 23.72
CA ASN A 675 20.99 -23.85 23.09
C ASN A 675 21.90 -22.87 22.31
N SER A 676 21.44 -21.63 22.08
CA SER A 676 22.19 -20.58 21.37
C SER A 676 23.63 -20.36 21.87
N PRO A 677 23.93 -20.34 23.20
CA PRO A 677 25.30 -20.23 23.71
C PRO A 677 26.30 -21.25 23.16
N TYR A 678 25.88 -22.50 22.92
CA TYR A 678 26.75 -23.53 22.38
C TYR A 678 27.07 -23.29 20.90
N ILE A 679 26.07 -22.85 20.13
CA ILE A 679 26.23 -22.46 18.72
C ILE A 679 27.15 -21.24 18.61
N ILE A 680 26.94 -20.23 19.46
CA ILE A 680 27.78 -19.02 19.53
C ILE A 680 29.23 -19.41 19.84
N PHE A 681 29.45 -20.29 20.82
CA PHE A 681 30.78 -20.80 21.13
C PHE A 681 31.44 -21.47 19.92
N LEU A 682 30.71 -22.36 19.22
CA LEU A 682 31.19 -23.00 17.99
C LEU A 682 31.58 -21.95 16.93
N ALA A 683 30.76 -20.91 16.74
CA ALA A 683 31.07 -19.82 15.81
C ALA A 683 32.36 -19.07 16.19
N PHE A 684 32.59 -18.79 17.48
CA PHE A 684 33.85 -18.20 17.96
C PHE A 684 35.06 -19.11 17.73
N VAL A 685 34.91 -20.42 17.90
CA VAL A 685 35.98 -21.38 17.60
C VAL A 685 36.30 -21.40 16.10
N ILE A 686 35.29 -21.46 15.24
CA ILE A 686 35.46 -21.40 13.78
C ILE A 686 36.14 -20.08 13.37
N MET A 687 35.68 -18.95 13.93
CA MET A 687 36.26 -17.63 13.68
C MET A 687 37.72 -17.54 14.12
N ALA A 688 38.06 -18.10 15.30
CA ALA A 688 39.43 -18.12 15.79
C ALA A 688 40.35 -18.98 14.90
N LEU A 689 39.90 -20.18 14.49
CA LEU A 689 40.64 -21.05 13.57
C LEU A 689 40.83 -20.40 12.19
N GLY A 690 39.76 -19.82 11.65
CA GLY A 690 39.80 -19.06 10.40
C GLY A 690 40.73 -17.85 10.47
N GLY A 691 40.74 -17.15 11.61
CA GLY A 691 41.64 -16.01 11.87
C GLY A 691 43.12 -16.42 11.89
N VAL A 692 43.47 -17.54 12.55
CA VAL A 692 44.85 -18.07 12.53
C VAL A 692 45.28 -18.43 11.11
N ALA A 693 44.42 -19.13 10.35
CA ALA A 693 44.70 -19.46 8.96
C ALA A 693 44.88 -18.20 8.10
N MET A 694 44.01 -17.21 8.25
CA MET A 694 44.09 -15.91 7.57
C MET A 694 45.41 -15.19 7.88
N VAL A 695 45.82 -15.14 9.15
CA VAL A 695 47.10 -14.54 9.56
C VAL A 695 48.28 -15.25 8.91
N ILE A 696 48.27 -16.59 8.85
CA ILE A 696 49.32 -17.37 8.19
C ILE A 696 49.38 -17.04 6.69
N VAL A 697 48.23 -17.00 6.02
CA VAL A 697 48.13 -16.68 4.59
C VAL A 697 48.62 -15.26 4.31
N VAL A 698 48.16 -14.26 5.07
CA VAL A 698 48.58 -12.86 4.93
C VAL A 698 50.07 -12.70 5.25
N SER A 699 50.58 -13.41 6.26
CA SER A 699 52.00 -13.37 6.60
C SER A 699 52.85 -13.95 5.47
N LYS A 700 52.48 -15.12 4.92
CA LYS A 700 53.15 -15.72 3.75
C LYS A 700 53.06 -14.84 2.51
N PHE A 701 51.89 -14.28 2.23
CA PHE A 701 51.70 -13.37 1.11
C PHE A 701 52.55 -12.11 1.28
N GLY A 702 52.60 -11.54 2.49
CA GLY A 702 53.46 -10.42 2.83
C GLY A 702 54.95 -10.73 2.69
N GLU A 703 55.38 -11.95 3.05
CA GLU A 703 56.74 -12.44 2.80
C GLU A 703 57.04 -12.55 1.30
N GLU A 704 56.13 -13.09 0.48
CA GLU A 704 56.31 -13.18 -0.97
C GLU A 704 56.29 -11.81 -1.65
N VAL A 705 55.39 -10.91 -1.26
CA VAL A 705 55.37 -9.51 -1.74
C VAL A 705 56.66 -8.79 -1.34
N ARG A 706 57.19 -9.03 -0.13
CA ARG A 706 58.49 -8.50 0.28
C ARG A 706 59.62 -9.05 -0.59
N LYS A 707 59.64 -10.34 -0.90
CA LYS A 707 60.63 -10.93 -1.83
C LYS A 707 60.51 -10.34 -3.24
N MET A 708 59.30 -10.10 -3.73
CA MET A 708 59.06 -9.46 -5.03
C MET A 708 59.49 -7.98 -5.03
N LYS A 709 59.17 -7.21 -3.98
CA LYS A 709 59.64 -5.82 -3.82
C LYS A 709 61.15 -5.73 -3.68
N GLN A 710 61.78 -6.68 -2.99
CA GLN A 710 63.23 -6.80 -2.88
C GLN A 710 63.90 -7.11 -4.22
N ALA A 711 63.21 -7.84 -5.11
CA ALA A 711 63.68 -8.11 -6.46
C ALA A 711 63.58 -6.89 -7.41
N SER A 712 62.69 -5.92 -7.15
CA SER A 712 62.50 -4.73 -7.99
C SER A 712 63.13 -3.43 -7.44
N SER A 713 63.37 -3.32 -6.14
CA SER A 713 63.82 -2.11 -5.46
C SER A 713 64.80 -2.51 -4.35
N GLY A 714 66.10 -2.43 -4.63
CA GLY A 714 67.19 -2.87 -3.74
C GLY A 714 67.41 -2.02 -2.48
N THR A 715 66.37 -1.78 -1.68
CA THR A 715 66.46 -1.06 -0.40
C THR A 715 65.73 -1.81 0.71
N TYR A 716 66.44 -2.01 1.83
CA TYR A 716 65.86 -2.54 3.07
C TYR A 716 65.23 -1.40 3.86
N GLU A 717 63.90 -1.33 3.91
CA GLU A 717 63.19 -0.64 4.99
C GLU A 717 62.63 -1.66 5.98
N ALA A 718 63.29 -1.74 7.13
CA ALA A 718 62.74 -2.42 8.31
C ALA A 718 61.75 -1.47 8.99
N ASP A 719 60.56 -1.35 8.42
CA ASP A 719 59.49 -0.57 9.04
C ASP A 719 58.87 -1.42 10.17
N VAL A 720 59.29 -1.16 11.41
CA VAL A 720 58.67 -1.72 12.60
C VAL A 720 57.32 -1.02 12.75
N GLY A 721 56.28 -1.59 12.14
CA GLY A 721 54.93 -1.05 12.21
C GLY A 721 54.53 -0.79 13.67
N ARG A 722 53.95 0.37 13.95
CA ARG A 722 53.57 0.83 15.31
C ARG A 722 52.85 -0.24 16.14
N LEU A 723 52.02 -1.06 15.49
CA LEU A 723 51.33 -2.22 16.07
C LEU A 723 52.27 -3.27 16.69
N SER A 724 53.40 -3.57 16.05
CA SER A 724 54.37 -4.54 16.55
C SER A 724 55.08 -4.05 17.82
N ALA A 725 55.44 -2.76 17.88
CA ALA A 725 56.04 -2.13 19.04
C ALA A 725 55.07 -2.10 20.24
N THR A 726 53.80 -1.75 20.01
CA THR A 726 52.76 -1.79 21.05
C THR A 726 52.53 -3.22 21.56
N SER A 727 52.48 -4.22 20.67
CA SER A 727 52.32 -5.63 21.06
C SER A 727 53.49 -6.12 21.93
N ALA A 728 54.72 -5.71 21.61
CA ALA A 728 55.91 -6.05 22.38
C ALA A 728 55.90 -5.39 23.77
N ALA A 729 55.46 -4.13 23.86
CA ALA A 729 55.31 -3.41 25.13
C ALA A 729 54.27 -4.08 26.05
N ILE A 730 53.14 -4.53 25.50
CA ILE A 730 52.10 -5.27 26.25
C ILE A 730 52.66 -6.60 26.76
N VAL A 731 53.33 -7.39 25.91
CA VAL A 731 53.93 -8.67 26.30
C VAL A 731 55.01 -8.47 27.37
N LEU A 732 55.82 -7.42 27.27
CA LEU A 732 56.82 -7.06 28.27
C LEU A 732 56.18 -6.65 29.60
N GLY A 733 55.08 -5.88 29.56
CA GLY A 733 54.28 -5.52 30.72
C GLY A 733 53.74 -6.73 31.47
N ILE A 734 53.16 -7.70 30.75
CA ILE A 734 52.64 -8.95 31.34
C ILE A 734 53.77 -9.80 31.94
N SER A 735 54.92 -9.85 31.28
CA SER A 735 56.12 -10.54 31.79
C SER A 735 56.61 -9.94 33.12
N ASN A 736 56.53 -8.62 33.28
CA ASN A 736 56.87 -7.95 34.55
C ASN A 736 55.86 -8.26 35.67
N LEU A 737 54.57 -8.43 35.36
CA LEU A 737 53.56 -8.86 36.34
C LEU A 737 53.85 -10.29 36.86
N ARG A 738 54.33 -11.17 35.98
CA ARG A 738 54.69 -12.55 36.36
C ARG A 738 55.87 -12.63 37.32
N LYS A 739 56.84 -11.72 37.22
CA LYS A 739 58.03 -11.68 38.09
C LYS A 739 57.73 -11.32 39.55
N ARG A 740 56.54 -10.76 39.85
CA ARG A 740 56.15 -10.32 41.20
C ARG A 740 54.80 -10.92 41.61
N PRO A 741 54.71 -12.25 41.81
CA PRO A 741 53.44 -12.97 41.93
C PRO A 741 52.59 -12.48 43.12
N LEU A 742 53.21 -12.17 44.27
CA LEU A 742 52.48 -11.68 45.45
C LEU A 742 51.78 -10.34 45.19
N ARG A 743 52.48 -9.38 44.57
CA ARG A 743 51.91 -8.05 44.28
C ARG A 743 50.80 -8.17 43.24
N THR A 744 51.02 -8.94 42.17
CA THR A 744 50.04 -9.14 41.10
C THR A 744 48.78 -9.83 41.62
N ALA A 745 48.92 -10.85 42.49
CA ALA A 745 47.78 -11.52 43.11
C ALA A 745 46.99 -10.58 44.04
N LEU A 746 47.66 -9.82 44.90
CA LEU A 746 47.01 -8.84 45.79
C LEU A 746 46.29 -7.75 44.99
N THR A 747 46.91 -7.18 43.96
CA THR A 747 46.25 -6.18 43.09
C THR A 747 45.04 -6.78 42.36
N GLY A 748 45.17 -8.00 41.83
CA GLY A 748 44.07 -8.69 41.16
C GLY A 748 42.89 -8.95 42.09
N VAL A 749 43.14 -9.48 43.28
CA VAL A 749 42.10 -9.72 44.30
C VAL A 749 41.43 -8.41 44.71
N THR A 750 42.20 -7.34 44.96
CA THR A 750 41.64 -6.03 45.32
C THR A 750 40.74 -5.48 44.22
N LEU A 751 41.17 -5.55 42.95
CA LEU A 751 40.37 -5.05 41.83
C LEU A 751 39.11 -5.88 41.61
N THR A 752 39.19 -7.21 41.75
CA THR A 752 38.03 -8.10 41.71
C THR A 752 37.05 -7.78 42.84
N LEU A 753 37.53 -7.63 44.08
CA LEU A 753 36.68 -7.29 45.23
C LEU A 753 36.05 -5.91 45.08
N LEU A 754 36.79 -4.90 44.62
CA LEU A 754 36.28 -3.56 44.36
C LEU A 754 35.19 -3.58 43.27
N THR A 755 35.43 -4.29 42.17
CA THR A 755 34.48 -4.45 41.07
C THR A 755 33.24 -5.21 41.54
N PHE A 756 33.41 -6.32 42.27
CA PHE A 756 32.31 -7.09 42.86
C PHE A 756 31.48 -6.25 43.81
N THR A 757 32.11 -5.47 44.68
CA THR A 757 31.43 -4.58 45.63
C THR A 757 30.63 -3.52 44.89
N THR A 758 31.24 -2.88 43.89
CA THR A 758 30.57 -1.85 43.07
C THR A 758 29.36 -2.44 42.34
N LEU A 759 29.52 -3.60 41.67
CA LEU A 759 28.44 -4.28 40.96
C LEU A 759 27.33 -4.81 41.88
N SER A 760 27.68 -5.26 43.09
CA SER A 760 26.69 -5.78 44.05
C SER A 760 25.83 -4.67 44.66
N PHE A 761 26.35 -3.43 44.74
CA PHE A 761 25.61 -2.27 45.24
C PHE A 761 24.90 -1.46 44.14
N THR A 762 25.17 -1.72 42.86
CA THR A 762 24.39 -1.11 41.76
C THR A 762 23.05 -1.82 41.61
N SER A 763 21.96 -1.18 42.05
CA SER A 763 20.60 -1.58 41.74
C SER A 763 20.04 -0.69 40.63
N VAL A 764 19.73 -1.27 39.48
CA VAL A 764 19.01 -0.59 38.40
C VAL A 764 17.52 -0.87 38.60
N GLN A 765 16.77 0.09 39.14
CA GLN A 765 15.31 0.02 39.15
C GLN A 765 14.75 0.65 37.88
N THR A 766 14.04 -0.14 37.08
CA THR A 766 13.23 0.34 35.97
C THR A 766 11.91 0.89 36.51
N SER A 767 11.60 2.16 36.25
CA SER A 767 10.35 2.80 36.70
C SER A 767 9.56 3.40 35.54
N LEU A 768 8.24 3.46 35.71
CA LEU A 768 7.30 4.02 34.73
C LEU A 768 7.31 5.55 34.86
N LYS A 769 7.81 6.24 33.84
CA LYS A 769 7.69 7.69 33.69
C LYS A 769 6.81 7.98 32.48
N PHE A 770 5.64 8.58 32.73
CA PHE A 770 4.85 9.15 31.64
C PHE A 770 5.58 10.39 31.14
N TYR A 771 6.06 10.36 29.90
CA TYR A 771 6.53 11.56 29.22
C TYR A 771 5.31 12.43 28.90
N LYS A 772 4.96 13.32 29.81
CA LYS A 772 4.02 14.41 29.57
C LYS A 772 4.83 15.60 29.08
N LEU A 773 4.52 16.08 27.87
CA LEU A 773 5.03 17.34 27.37
C LEU A 773 3.98 18.40 27.74
N PRO A 774 4.18 19.19 28.80
CA PRO A 774 3.25 20.27 29.12
C PRO A 774 3.25 21.27 27.95
N ARG A 775 2.06 21.78 27.62
CA ARG A 775 1.91 22.93 26.74
C ARG A 775 1.55 24.15 27.60
N ASP A 776 1.92 25.33 27.11
CA ASP A 776 1.73 26.59 27.82
C ASP A 776 0.33 27.22 27.57
N ASN A 777 -0.59 26.52 26.89
CA ASN A 777 -1.96 26.96 26.62
C ASN A 777 -2.97 26.40 27.63
N ASP A 778 -4.01 27.18 27.91
CA ASP A 778 -5.19 26.70 28.65
C ASP A 778 -6.09 25.87 27.71
N PRO A 779 -6.61 24.71 28.15
CA PRO A 779 -7.45 23.86 27.31
C PRO A 779 -8.85 24.47 27.10
N SER A 780 -9.29 24.54 25.85
CA SER A 780 -10.61 25.09 25.48
C SER A 780 -11.81 24.28 25.98
N TYR A 781 -11.61 22.98 26.24
CA TYR A 781 -12.60 22.08 26.82
C TYR A 781 -11.93 20.95 27.61
N GLN A 782 -12.70 20.16 28.37
CA GLN A 782 -12.17 18.99 29.08
C GLN A 782 -12.37 17.75 28.22
N GLY A 783 -11.29 17.16 27.71
CA GLY A 783 -11.37 16.02 26.81
C GLY A 783 -10.01 15.51 26.35
N SER A 784 -10.00 14.79 25.23
CA SER A 784 -8.77 14.32 24.56
C SER A 784 -8.92 14.47 23.06
N LEU A 785 -7.97 15.17 22.44
CA LEU A 785 -7.83 15.27 21.00
C LEU A 785 -6.93 14.14 20.50
N ILE A 786 -7.39 13.39 19.51
CA ILE A 786 -6.63 12.32 18.87
C ILE A 786 -6.42 12.74 17.43
N ARG A 787 -5.16 12.86 17.02
CA ARG A 787 -4.75 13.17 15.65
C ARG A 787 -3.36 12.63 15.37
N ASP A 788 -2.99 12.55 14.10
CA ASP A 788 -1.60 12.36 13.70
C ASP A 788 -0.77 13.61 14.06
N ARG A 789 0.51 13.41 14.41
CA ARG A 789 1.40 14.51 14.84
C ARG A 789 1.62 15.54 13.73
N SER A 790 1.54 15.11 12.47
CA SER A 790 1.80 15.92 11.28
C SER A 790 0.53 16.10 10.44
N TRP A 791 -0.64 16.02 11.07
CA TRP A 791 -1.96 16.20 10.43
C TRP A 791 -2.16 15.33 9.18
N ARG A 792 -1.55 14.14 9.15
CA ARG A 792 -1.89 13.13 8.14
C ARG A 792 -3.27 12.55 8.47
N GLY A 793 -4.06 12.26 7.43
CA GLY A 793 -5.34 11.60 7.60
C GLY A 793 -5.19 10.28 8.34
N MET A 794 -5.94 10.11 9.42
CA MET A 794 -5.97 8.88 10.18
C MET A 794 -6.72 7.77 9.42
N GLN A 795 -6.41 6.53 9.76
CA GLN A 795 -7.14 5.37 9.23
C GLN A 795 -8.51 5.27 9.90
N GLU A 796 -9.53 4.84 9.17
CA GLU A 796 -10.89 4.68 9.73
C GLU A 796 -10.93 3.63 10.87
N SER A 797 -9.96 2.70 10.90
CA SER A 797 -9.75 1.78 12.02
C SER A 797 -9.58 2.51 13.37
N VAL A 798 -8.99 3.70 13.37
CA VAL A 798 -8.83 4.51 14.59
C VAL A 798 -10.19 4.81 15.21
N LEU A 799 -11.13 5.32 14.41
CA LEU A 799 -12.48 5.66 14.88
C LEU A 799 -13.20 4.42 15.41
N SER A 800 -13.14 3.29 14.70
CA SER A 800 -13.71 2.01 15.18
C SER A 800 -13.15 1.57 16.54
N TYR A 801 -11.85 1.75 16.77
CA TYR A 801 -11.22 1.42 18.05
C TYR A 801 -11.67 2.36 19.16
N LEU A 802 -11.84 3.66 18.86
CA LEU A 802 -12.34 4.63 19.82
C LEU A 802 -13.77 4.33 20.25
N HIS A 803 -14.67 4.03 19.30
CA HIS A 803 -16.03 3.59 19.62
C HIS A 803 -15.99 2.37 20.54
N SER A 804 -15.28 1.30 20.15
CA SER A 804 -15.20 0.10 20.98
C SER A 804 -14.61 0.34 22.38
N GLY A 805 -13.72 1.32 22.54
CA GLY A 805 -13.02 1.57 23.80
C GLY A 805 -13.73 2.53 24.75
N PHE A 806 -14.44 3.51 24.22
CA PHE A 806 -14.90 4.69 24.97
C PHE A 806 -16.40 4.98 24.84
N GLU A 807 -17.12 4.30 23.93
CA GLU A 807 -18.56 4.46 23.80
C GLU A 807 -19.27 4.17 25.14
N GLY A 808 -20.24 5.01 25.48
CA GLY A 808 -20.91 5.00 26.78
C GLY A 808 -20.10 5.58 27.95
N ARG A 809 -18.81 5.90 27.78
CA ARG A 809 -17.97 6.60 28.78
C ARG A 809 -17.59 8.01 28.37
N ALA A 810 -17.51 8.28 27.07
CA ALA A 810 -17.22 9.59 26.50
C ALA A 810 -17.98 9.76 25.17
N ASP A 811 -18.29 11.01 24.82
CA ASP A 811 -18.80 11.37 23.50
C ASP A 811 -17.63 11.35 22.49
N ILE A 812 -17.82 10.68 21.36
CA ILE A 812 -16.81 10.54 20.31
C ILE A 812 -17.28 11.35 19.11
N VAL A 813 -16.55 12.41 18.79
CA VAL A 813 -16.91 13.36 17.75
C VAL A 813 -15.79 13.38 16.70
N PRO A 814 -15.92 12.62 15.60
CA PRO A 814 -14.94 12.62 14.52
C PRO A 814 -15.04 13.87 13.65
N ARG A 815 -13.94 14.22 13.00
CA ARG A 815 -13.84 15.31 12.03
C ARG A 815 -13.15 14.83 10.77
N ALA A 816 -13.51 15.39 9.62
CA ALA A 816 -12.91 15.02 8.35
C ALA A 816 -12.51 16.25 7.54
N TRP A 817 -11.41 16.15 6.80
CA TRP A 817 -10.94 17.19 5.92
C TRP A 817 -10.89 16.70 4.47
N TYR A 818 -11.46 17.49 3.56
CA TYR A 818 -11.21 17.33 2.12
C TYR A 818 -10.25 18.43 1.66
N MET A 819 -9.08 18.02 1.18
CA MET A 819 -8.01 18.91 0.72
C MET A 819 -7.50 18.45 -0.65
N SER A 820 -6.46 19.11 -1.17
CA SER A 820 -5.81 18.70 -2.41
C SER A 820 -5.27 17.27 -2.29
N GLN A 821 -5.50 16.46 -3.33
CA GLN A 821 -4.95 15.11 -3.44
C GLN A 821 -3.41 15.10 -3.53
N VAL A 822 -2.78 16.25 -3.76
CA VAL A 822 -1.33 16.45 -3.77
C VAL A 822 -0.95 17.44 -2.69
N ARG A 823 -0.15 16.96 -1.73
CA ARG A 823 0.43 17.79 -0.66
C ARG A 823 1.29 18.91 -1.25
N GLY A 824 1.17 20.12 -0.71
CA GLY A 824 1.83 21.31 -1.25
C GLY A 824 1.09 21.99 -2.39
N GLU A 825 -0.12 21.54 -2.73
CA GLU A 825 -1.04 22.21 -3.65
C GLU A 825 -2.35 22.57 -2.93
N ARG A 826 -3.05 23.60 -3.42
CA ARG A 826 -4.39 23.96 -2.92
C ARG A 826 -5.46 23.27 -3.75
N ALA A 827 -6.50 22.76 -3.09
CA ALA A 827 -7.71 22.38 -3.80
C ALA A 827 -8.45 23.66 -4.25
N TYR A 828 -9.28 23.55 -5.27
CA TYR A 828 -10.18 24.62 -5.68
C TYR A 828 -11.56 24.01 -5.92
N VAL A 829 -12.39 24.00 -4.89
CA VAL A 829 -13.75 23.50 -4.96
C VAL A 829 -14.66 24.67 -5.33
N ASN A 830 -15.16 24.68 -6.56
CA ASN A 830 -16.10 25.71 -7.01
C ASN A 830 -17.47 25.47 -6.43
N PHE A 831 -18.15 26.55 -6.09
CA PHE A 831 -19.56 26.52 -5.76
C PHE A 831 -20.27 27.78 -6.27
N SER A 832 -21.54 27.65 -6.60
CA SER A 832 -22.36 28.74 -7.15
C SER A 832 -23.73 28.79 -6.47
N ARG A 833 -24.36 29.96 -6.42
CA ARG A 833 -25.72 30.11 -5.88
C ARG A 833 -26.76 29.71 -6.93
N VAL A 834 -27.67 28.80 -6.58
CA VAL A 834 -28.72 28.28 -7.49
C VAL A 834 -30.04 29.07 -7.39
N THR A 835 -30.33 29.61 -6.21
CA THR A 835 -31.68 30.11 -5.82
C THR A 835 -32.29 31.25 -6.66
N GLU A 836 -31.57 31.89 -7.59
CA GLU A 836 -32.14 32.89 -8.50
C GLU A 836 -33.11 32.31 -9.55
N THR A 837 -33.07 31.00 -9.82
CA THR A 837 -33.99 30.37 -10.82
C THR A 837 -35.35 29.98 -10.24
N THR A 838 -35.54 30.02 -8.91
CA THR A 838 -36.76 29.48 -8.25
C THR A 838 -37.37 30.38 -7.17
N ALA A 839 -36.77 31.52 -6.83
CA ALA A 839 -37.32 32.45 -5.84
C ALA A 839 -37.67 33.80 -6.48
N ASP A 840 -38.84 34.34 -6.11
CA ASP A 840 -39.33 35.71 -6.41
C ASP A 840 -38.45 36.85 -5.80
N MET A 841 -37.17 36.58 -5.53
CA MET A 841 -36.21 37.57 -5.07
C MET A 841 -35.43 38.06 -6.30
N GLY A 842 -35.75 39.26 -6.76
CA GLY A 842 -35.09 39.87 -7.92
C GLY A 842 -33.56 39.93 -7.77
N PRO A 843 -32.82 40.09 -8.88
CA PRO A 843 -31.36 40.18 -8.87
C PRO A 843 -30.92 41.29 -7.92
N ARG A 844 -30.24 40.94 -6.82
CA ARG A 844 -29.60 41.93 -5.95
C ARG A 844 -28.31 42.34 -6.63
N GLU A 845 -28.25 43.60 -7.07
CA GLU A 845 -27.08 44.15 -7.76
C GLU A 845 -25.79 43.94 -6.95
N THR A 846 -24.72 43.66 -7.68
CA THR A 846 -23.34 43.54 -7.23
C THR A 846 -22.97 44.70 -6.32
N TYR A 847 -22.81 44.45 -5.02
CA TYR A 847 -22.33 45.45 -4.07
C TYR A 847 -20.80 45.54 -4.19
N VAL A 848 -20.31 46.70 -4.61
CA VAL A 848 -18.88 47.01 -4.64
C VAL A 848 -18.55 47.81 -3.37
N ASP A 849 -18.00 47.14 -2.36
CA ASP A 849 -17.31 47.82 -1.27
C ASP A 849 -15.79 47.73 -1.52
N PHE A 850 -15.05 48.80 -1.24
CA PHE A 850 -13.64 48.96 -1.63
C PHE A 850 -12.66 48.24 -0.69
N ASP A 851 -13.13 47.73 0.45
CA ASP A 851 -12.30 47.08 1.48
C ASP A 851 -12.38 45.54 1.48
N VAL A 852 -13.38 44.93 0.82
CA VAL A 852 -13.55 43.47 0.69
C VAL A 852 -13.71 43.16 -0.81
N GLY A 853 -12.91 42.22 -1.32
CA GLY A 853 -12.78 41.97 -2.77
C GLY A 853 -14.09 41.81 -3.54
N ILE A 854 -14.01 42.04 -4.87
CA ILE A 854 -15.11 41.98 -5.84
C ILE A 854 -16.11 40.85 -5.50
N THR A 855 -17.35 41.20 -5.14
CA THR A 855 -18.45 40.24 -5.06
C THR A 855 -18.74 39.75 -6.48
N THR A 856 -18.64 38.45 -6.73
CA THR A 856 -19.02 37.87 -8.04
C THR A 856 -20.54 37.79 -8.16
N GLY A 857 -21.25 37.78 -7.03
CA GLY A 857 -22.71 37.71 -6.92
C GLY A 857 -23.30 36.33 -7.26
N LYS A 858 -22.49 35.41 -7.78
CA LYS A 858 -22.95 34.08 -8.24
C LYS A 858 -22.02 32.92 -7.91
N ASP A 859 -20.72 33.07 -8.17
CA ASP A 859 -19.78 31.94 -8.15
C ASP A 859 -18.55 32.24 -7.27
N SER A 860 -18.12 31.28 -6.47
CA SER A 860 -16.90 31.38 -5.69
C SER A 860 -16.21 30.01 -5.58
N PHE A 861 -15.12 29.94 -4.83
CA PHE A 861 -14.40 28.70 -4.57
C PHE A 861 -13.83 28.66 -3.16
N VAL A 862 -13.62 27.46 -2.65
CA VAL A 862 -12.91 27.20 -1.38
C VAL A 862 -11.69 26.30 -1.61
N ASN A 863 -10.74 26.33 -0.68
CA ASN A 863 -9.53 25.54 -0.74
C ASN A 863 -9.59 24.23 0.03
N ALA A 864 -10.60 24.04 0.87
CA ALA A 864 -10.86 22.79 1.57
C ALA A 864 -12.34 22.69 2.01
N LEU A 865 -12.79 21.47 2.34
CA LEU A 865 -14.04 21.24 3.05
C LEU A 865 -13.74 20.77 4.48
N LEU A 866 -14.47 21.31 5.45
CA LEU A 866 -14.43 20.90 6.85
C LEU A 866 -15.68 20.09 7.18
N GLY A 867 -15.49 18.81 7.45
CA GLY A 867 -16.52 17.85 7.82
C GLY A 867 -16.68 17.79 9.33
N LEU A 868 -17.84 18.23 9.82
CA LEU A 868 -18.19 18.20 11.24
C LEU A 868 -19.46 17.37 11.47
N THR A 869 -19.57 16.75 12.64
CA THR A 869 -20.75 15.98 13.01
C THR A 869 -21.81 16.86 13.70
N PRO A 870 -23.07 16.39 13.78
CA PRO A 870 -24.11 17.04 14.58
C PRO A 870 -23.73 17.21 16.07
N ASP A 871 -22.83 16.36 16.58
CA ASP A 871 -22.42 16.33 17.98
C ASP A 871 -21.23 17.23 18.31
N GLU A 872 -20.58 17.84 17.31
CA GLU A 872 -19.45 18.78 17.51
C GLU A 872 -19.73 19.89 18.55
N PRO A 873 -20.91 20.55 18.55
CA PRO A 873 -21.26 21.55 19.55
C PRO A 873 -21.23 21.06 21.00
N LYS A 874 -21.46 19.77 21.25
CA LYS A 874 -21.44 19.20 22.61
C LYS A 874 -20.05 19.30 23.26
N ILE A 875 -18.99 19.33 22.44
CA ILE A 875 -17.60 19.36 22.90
C ILE A 875 -17.03 20.77 22.77
N THR A 876 -17.11 21.37 21.58
CA THR A 876 -16.42 22.64 21.29
C THR A 876 -17.30 23.87 21.44
N GLY A 877 -18.63 23.71 21.50
CA GLY A 877 -19.58 24.84 21.55
C GLY A 877 -19.50 25.74 20.32
N VAL A 878 -19.07 25.22 19.17
CA VAL A 878 -18.87 25.99 17.93
C VAL A 878 -20.17 26.55 17.33
N ASP A 879 -21.33 26.02 17.74
CA ASP A 879 -22.64 26.54 17.36
C ASP A 879 -22.88 27.97 17.89
N GLN A 880 -22.20 28.39 18.96
CA GLN A 880 -22.26 29.76 19.47
C GLN A 880 -21.77 30.81 18.46
N PHE A 881 -20.99 30.39 17.45
CA PHE A 881 -20.50 31.27 16.39
C PHE A 881 -21.48 31.39 15.21
N LEU A 882 -22.63 30.70 15.25
CA LEU A 882 -23.69 30.88 14.26
C LEU A 882 -24.33 32.28 14.42
N MET A 883 -24.21 33.09 13.38
CA MET A 883 -24.90 34.38 13.29
C MET A 883 -26.38 34.19 12.93
N SER A 884 -26.69 33.12 12.18
CA SER A 884 -28.04 32.79 11.73
C SER A 884 -28.16 31.32 11.31
N GLY A 885 -29.40 30.82 11.29
CA GLY A 885 -29.70 29.44 10.90
C GLY A 885 -29.60 28.45 12.06
N ARG A 886 -29.15 27.23 11.75
CA ARG A 886 -28.98 26.14 12.73
C ARG A 886 -27.76 25.26 12.42
N TRP A 887 -27.40 24.42 13.38
CA TRP A 887 -26.41 23.35 13.20
C TRP A 887 -26.98 22.12 12.49
N PHE A 888 -26.11 21.17 12.13
CA PHE A 888 -26.46 19.91 11.47
C PHE A 888 -27.35 19.01 12.34
N GLU A 889 -28.25 18.28 11.70
CA GLU A 889 -29.05 17.21 12.31
C GLU A 889 -28.59 15.82 11.83
N PRO A 890 -28.80 14.74 12.62
CA PRO A 890 -28.44 13.38 12.21
C PRO A 890 -29.12 12.94 10.92
N GLY A 891 -28.33 12.43 9.96
CA GLY A 891 -28.81 11.94 8.67
C GLY A 891 -28.94 13.01 7.57
N GLU A 892 -28.59 14.27 7.86
CA GLU A 892 -28.49 15.30 6.82
C GLU A 892 -27.19 15.16 6.02
N GLU A 893 -27.31 15.20 4.69
CA GLU A 893 -26.16 15.02 3.80
C GLU A 893 -25.89 16.25 2.92
N PHE A 894 -26.91 16.74 2.21
CA PHE A 894 -26.81 17.85 1.26
C PHE A 894 -27.13 19.21 1.89
N VAL A 895 -26.44 19.51 2.99
CA VAL A 895 -26.54 20.78 3.70
C VAL A 895 -25.15 21.37 3.93
N CYS A 896 -25.05 22.68 4.09
CA CYS A 896 -23.78 23.33 4.40
C CYS A 896 -23.96 24.55 5.30
N ILE A 897 -22.87 24.92 5.96
CA ILE A 897 -22.73 26.13 6.76
C ILE A 897 -21.62 26.97 6.13
N LEU A 898 -21.88 28.26 5.92
CA LEU A 898 -20.95 29.18 5.28
C LEU A 898 -20.40 30.19 6.31
N PRO A 899 -19.09 30.50 6.28
CA PRO A 899 -18.58 31.71 6.92
C PRO A 899 -19.20 32.96 6.30
N ASN A 900 -19.44 34.01 7.10
CA ASN A 900 -20.11 35.24 6.65
C ASN A 900 -19.39 35.89 5.46
N ASP A 901 -18.05 35.98 5.48
CA ASP A 901 -17.30 36.58 4.37
C ASP A 901 -17.45 35.77 3.08
N LEU A 902 -17.55 34.44 3.19
CA LEU A 902 -17.76 33.57 2.04
C LEU A 902 -19.19 33.65 1.52
N ALA A 903 -20.18 33.78 2.41
CA ALA A 903 -21.58 33.95 2.07
C ALA A 903 -21.84 35.29 1.34
N GLU A 904 -21.20 36.37 1.79
CA GLU A 904 -21.27 37.69 1.17
C GLU A 904 -20.73 37.69 -0.27
N LEU A 905 -19.66 36.94 -0.56
CA LEU A 905 -19.09 36.82 -1.92
C LEU A 905 -20.09 36.28 -2.95
N VAL A 906 -20.99 35.38 -2.53
CA VAL A 906 -22.06 34.79 -3.37
C VAL A 906 -23.45 35.42 -3.11
N GLY A 907 -23.48 36.54 -2.38
CA GLY A 907 -24.69 37.31 -2.10
C GLY A 907 -25.71 36.60 -1.19
N ILE A 908 -25.29 35.64 -0.39
CA ILE A 908 -26.13 34.93 0.59
C ILE A 908 -26.02 35.66 1.93
N PHE A 909 -27.16 36.13 2.44
CA PHE A 909 -27.23 36.90 3.69
C PHE A 909 -27.86 36.07 4.82
N PRO A 910 -27.74 36.48 6.09
CA PRO A 910 -28.34 35.78 7.24
C PRO A 910 -29.83 35.43 7.10
N GLU A 911 -30.59 36.26 6.38
CA GLU A 911 -32.03 36.05 6.12
C GLU A 911 -32.32 34.89 5.16
N ASP A 912 -31.33 34.52 4.35
CA ASP A 912 -31.42 33.47 3.33
C ASP A 912 -31.08 32.08 3.92
N ALA A 913 -30.58 32.01 5.15
CA ALA A 913 -30.26 30.75 5.83
C ALA A 913 -31.52 29.86 5.95
N GLY A 914 -31.36 28.59 5.58
CA GLY A 914 -32.42 27.59 5.46
C GLY A 914 -33.20 27.61 4.14
N LYS A 915 -32.95 28.59 3.25
CA LYS A 915 -33.64 28.73 1.95
C LYS A 915 -32.68 28.77 0.77
N ALA A 916 -31.54 29.44 0.91
CA ALA A 916 -30.55 29.52 -0.15
C ALA A 916 -30.00 28.13 -0.49
N LYS A 917 -29.78 27.91 -1.77
CA LYS A 917 -29.14 26.72 -2.30
C LYS A 917 -27.89 27.08 -3.08
N ILE A 918 -26.85 26.27 -2.89
CA ILE A 918 -25.62 26.34 -3.67
C ILE A 918 -25.41 25.02 -4.43
N GLU A 919 -24.76 25.08 -5.57
CA GLU A 919 -24.30 23.92 -6.32
C GLU A 919 -22.79 23.78 -6.13
N MET A 920 -22.34 22.60 -5.73
CA MET A 920 -20.94 22.28 -5.50
C MET A 920 -20.72 20.84 -5.95
N GLN A 921 -19.67 20.61 -6.76
CA GLN A 921 -19.30 19.28 -7.24
C GLN A 921 -20.44 18.49 -7.93
N GLY A 922 -21.34 19.17 -8.63
CA GLY A 922 -22.51 18.57 -9.29
C GLY A 922 -23.66 18.17 -8.36
N GLN A 923 -23.60 18.62 -7.09
CA GLN A 923 -24.64 18.38 -6.07
C GLN A 923 -25.20 19.71 -5.57
N THR A 924 -26.49 19.73 -5.21
CA THR A 924 -27.14 20.93 -4.68
C THR A 924 -27.25 20.87 -3.15
N PHE A 925 -26.63 21.80 -2.45
CA PHE A 925 -26.64 21.94 -0.99
C PHE A 925 -27.58 23.04 -0.54
N THR A 926 -28.28 22.81 0.57
CA THR A 926 -29.03 23.87 1.26
C THR A 926 -28.12 24.55 2.29
N VAL A 927 -28.00 25.88 2.22
CA VAL A 927 -27.26 26.65 3.22
C VAL A 927 -28.12 26.77 4.47
N ILE A 928 -27.79 26.03 5.53
CA ILE A 928 -28.61 25.95 6.75
C ILE A 928 -28.14 26.90 7.86
N GLY A 929 -26.93 27.45 7.75
CA GLY A 929 -26.39 28.37 8.73
C GLY A 929 -25.26 29.25 8.18
N ILE A 930 -25.04 30.38 8.84
CA ILE A 930 -23.91 31.29 8.57
C ILE A 930 -23.14 31.52 9.88
N VAL A 931 -21.82 31.30 9.86
CA VAL A 931 -20.93 31.49 11.02
C VAL A 931 -20.12 32.78 10.92
N ASP A 932 -19.80 33.38 12.07
CA ASP A 932 -18.88 34.51 12.19
C ASP A 932 -17.44 34.04 11.91
N SER A 933 -16.88 34.45 10.78
CA SER A 933 -15.52 34.09 10.34
C SER A 933 -14.46 34.47 11.37
N ASP A 934 -14.53 35.66 11.95
CA ASP A 934 -13.51 36.21 12.85
C ASP A 934 -13.52 35.49 14.20
N ALA A 935 -14.72 35.23 14.74
CA ALA A 935 -14.88 34.47 15.97
C ALA A 935 -14.42 33.02 15.79
N PHE A 936 -14.80 32.40 14.67
CA PHE A 936 -14.43 31.02 14.35
C PHE A 936 -12.90 30.85 14.17
N ASN A 937 -12.23 31.80 13.49
CA ASN A 937 -10.77 31.76 13.30
C ASN A 937 -9.96 31.99 14.58
N LYS A 938 -10.53 32.68 15.57
CA LYS A 938 -9.90 32.92 16.89
C LYS A 938 -10.04 31.73 17.82
N PHE A 939 -11.03 30.87 17.60
CA PHE A 939 -11.22 29.67 18.41
C PHE A 939 -10.08 28.67 18.13
N LYS A 940 -9.56 28.11 19.21
CA LYS A 940 -8.38 27.23 19.24
C LYS A 940 -8.77 25.92 19.92
N ASP A 941 -8.35 24.79 19.38
CA ASP A 941 -8.58 23.47 19.97
C ASP A 941 -7.56 23.17 21.10
N LEU A 942 -7.59 21.97 21.69
CA LEU A 942 -6.74 21.55 22.81
C LEU A 942 -5.23 21.65 22.53
N ASP A 943 -4.83 21.58 21.27
CA ASP A 943 -3.45 21.71 20.82
C ASP A 943 -3.03 23.15 20.49
N ASP A 944 -3.90 24.14 20.76
CA ASP A 944 -3.74 25.55 20.38
C ASP A 944 -3.68 25.77 18.85
N GLU A 945 -4.35 24.93 18.08
CA GLU A 945 -4.48 25.07 16.61
C GLU A 945 -5.95 25.34 16.20
N LYS A 946 -6.19 25.79 14.96
CA LYS A 946 -7.55 26.11 14.48
C LYS A 946 -8.29 24.81 14.11
N LEU A 947 -9.63 24.83 14.10
CA LEU A 947 -10.43 23.69 13.60
C LEU A 947 -10.37 23.51 12.08
N THR A 948 -10.02 24.56 11.35
CA THR A 948 -9.94 24.54 9.88
C THR A 948 -8.82 23.63 9.40
N PRO A 949 -8.81 23.16 8.14
CA PRO A 949 -7.72 22.34 7.62
C PRO A 949 -6.37 23.07 7.54
N VAL A 950 -5.27 22.33 7.65
CA VAL A 950 -3.89 22.85 7.53
C VAL A 950 -3.61 23.41 6.11
N ASP A 951 -2.91 24.55 6.02
CA ASP A 951 -2.43 25.10 4.74
C ASP A 951 -1.19 24.33 4.27
N THR A 952 -1.41 23.21 3.59
CA THR A 952 -0.34 22.32 3.11
C THR A 952 0.67 22.97 2.17
N VAL A 953 0.37 24.15 1.60
CA VAL A 953 1.31 24.89 0.76
C VAL A 953 2.34 25.62 1.61
N LYS A 954 1.91 26.22 2.73
CA LYS A 954 2.82 26.92 3.66
C LYS A 954 3.68 25.93 4.45
N GLU A 955 3.09 24.81 4.84
CA GLU A 955 3.70 23.77 5.69
C GLU A 955 4.37 22.66 4.87
N LYS A 956 4.68 22.91 3.59
CA LYS A 956 5.14 21.86 2.66
C LYS A 956 6.43 21.18 3.12
N ASP A 957 7.39 21.97 3.59
CA ASP A 957 8.72 21.47 3.98
C ASP A 957 8.63 20.69 5.31
N ASP A 958 7.90 21.22 6.30
CA ASP A 958 7.67 20.56 7.59
C ASP A 958 6.89 19.24 7.44
N LEU A 959 5.87 19.21 6.57
CA LEU A 959 5.12 17.99 6.23
C LEU A 959 5.97 16.96 5.48
N ALA A 960 6.97 17.38 4.69
CA ALA A 960 7.87 16.49 3.97
C ALA A 960 8.92 15.88 4.91
N ASP A 961 9.52 16.70 5.77
CA ASP A 961 10.51 16.26 6.77
C ASP A 961 9.89 15.29 7.78
N ALA A 962 8.60 15.45 8.11
CA ALA A 962 7.88 14.52 8.97
C ALA A 962 7.55 13.16 8.31
N GLN A 963 7.42 13.10 6.97
CA GLN A 963 7.12 11.85 6.26
C GLN A 963 8.28 10.85 6.28
N ASP A 964 9.52 11.33 6.26
CA ASP A 964 10.73 10.51 6.26
C ASP A 964 11.13 10.03 7.67
N GLN A 965 10.47 10.54 8.71
CA GLN A 965 10.78 10.20 10.10
C GLN A 965 9.88 9.08 10.62
N ASP A 966 10.50 8.03 11.17
CA ASP A 966 9.74 6.98 11.86
C ASP A 966 9.04 7.60 13.08
N PRO A 967 7.69 7.54 13.17
CA PRO A 967 6.91 8.12 14.28
C PRO A 967 7.40 7.69 15.67
N ARG A 968 8.08 6.53 15.75
CA ARG A 968 8.64 5.96 16.98
C ARG A 968 9.90 6.66 17.47
N VAL A 969 10.69 7.26 16.57
CA VAL A 969 11.88 8.05 16.91
C VAL A 969 11.49 9.46 17.38
N VAL A 970 10.37 9.98 16.86
CA VAL A 970 9.84 11.33 17.12
C VAL A 970 9.06 11.42 18.43
N ALA A 971 8.75 10.31 19.09
CA ALA A 971 7.90 10.27 20.29
C ALA A 971 8.36 11.19 21.44
N ALA A 972 9.66 11.52 21.51
CA ALA A 972 10.24 12.43 22.51
C ALA A 972 10.37 13.89 22.05
N ALA A 973 10.12 14.20 20.78
CA ALA A 973 10.19 15.56 20.25
C ALA A 973 8.94 16.37 20.65
N PRO A 974 9.03 17.71 20.78
CA PRO A 974 7.86 18.59 20.89
C PRO A 974 6.89 18.38 19.71
N ILE A 975 5.60 18.63 19.95
CA ILE A 975 4.60 18.66 18.85
C ILE A 975 4.75 20.01 18.15
N GLU A 976 4.93 20.00 16.84
CA GLU A 976 4.98 21.20 16.02
C GLU A 976 3.57 21.74 15.79
N THR A 977 3.46 23.06 15.72
CA THR A 977 2.20 23.77 15.41
C THR A 977 2.17 24.11 13.94
N PHE A 978 1.06 23.81 13.26
CA PHE A 978 0.92 24.06 11.83
C PHE A 978 0.14 25.35 11.55
N THR A 979 0.33 25.93 10.37
CA THR A 979 -0.53 27.03 9.88
C THR A 979 -1.79 26.47 9.24
N HIS A 980 -2.96 26.95 9.65
CA HIS A 980 -4.25 26.53 9.12
C HIS A 980 -4.82 27.54 8.11
N LEU A 981 -5.72 27.07 7.25
CA LEU A 981 -6.52 27.92 6.37
C LEU A 981 -7.44 28.83 7.19
N GLU A 982 -7.64 30.06 6.73
CA GLU A 982 -8.70 30.91 7.28
C GLU A 982 -10.07 30.34 6.91
N SER A 983 -11.06 30.51 7.79
CA SER A 983 -12.44 30.07 7.58
C SER A 983 -13.01 30.53 6.23
N THR A 984 -12.62 31.72 5.76
CA THR A 984 -13.01 32.27 4.45
C THR A 984 -12.63 31.40 3.24
N ASN A 985 -11.68 30.47 3.40
CA ASN A 985 -11.27 29.52 2.37
C ASN A 985 -11.79 28.10 2.61
N VAL A 986 -12.75 27.92 3.51
CA VAL A 986 -13.25 26.61 3.95
C VAL A 986 -14.78 26.61 3.98
N LEU A 987 -15.38 25.58 3.41
CA LEU A 987 -16.83 25.35 3.48
C LEU A 987 -17.12 24.24 4.49
N ILE A 988 -18.07 24.47 5.39
CA ILE A 988 -18.42 23.52 6.45
C ILE A 988 -19.59 22.65 5.98
N VAL A 989 -19.41 21.34 6.01
CA VAL A 989 -20.35 20.32 5.53
C VAL A 989 -20.45 19.17 6.53
N PRO A 990 -21.47 18.31 6.43
CA PRO A 990 -21.55 17.10 7.22
C PRO A 990 -20.30 16.22 7.06
N TYR A 991 -19.85 15.65 8.18
CA TYR A 991 -18.73 14.70 8.23
C TYR A 991 -18.83 13.58 7.18
N ASP A 992 -20.00 12.95 7.08
CA ASP A 992 -20.23 11.80 6.18
C ASP A 992 -20.03 12.19 4.71
N TYR A 993 -20.50 13.39 4.31
CA TYR A 993 -20.30 13.89 2.94
C TYR A 993 -18.82 14.03 2.61
N VAL A 994 -18.02 14.55 3.54
CA VAL A 994 -16.57 14.74 3.32
C VAL A 994 -15.86 13.42 3.12
N LEU A 995 -16.22 12.38 3.88
CA LEU A 995 -15.67 11.05 3.67
C LEU A 995 -16.11 10.45 2.33
N ASP A 996 -17.39 10.58 1.97
CA ASP A 996 -17.96 10.05 0.72
C ASP A 996 -17.25 10.61 -0.53
N VAL A 997 -16.80 11.87 -0.49
CA VAL A 997 -16.08 12.52 -1.60
C VAL A 997 -14.56 12.35 -1.54
N GLY A 998 -14.05 11.45 -0.68
CA GLY A 998 -12.64 11.12 -0.60
C GLY A 998 -11.81 12.01 0.33
N GLY A 999 -12.45 12.68 1.28
CA GLY A 999 -11.78 13.30 2.43
C GLY A 999 -11.26 12.26 3.43
N VAL A 1000 -10.49 12.72 4.40
CA VAL A 1000 -9.81 11.86 5.39
C VAL A 1000 -10.17 12.26 6.82
N LEU A 1001 -10.17 11.29 7.74
CA LEU A 1001 -10.33 11.52 9.17
C LEU A 1001 -9.15 12.36 9.69
N ALA A 1002 -9.44 13.51 10.30
CA ALA A 1002 -8.43 14.51 10.71
C ALA A 1002 -7.99 14.32 12.17
#